data_AF-R0HV11-F1
#
_entry.id   AF-R0HV11-F1
#
_cell.length_a   1.000
_cell.length_b   1.000
_cell.length_c   1.000
_cell.angle_alpha   90.00
_cell.angle_beta   90.00
_cell.angle_gamma   90.00
#
_symmetry.space_group_name_H-M   'P 1'
#
loop_
_entity.id
_entity.type
_entity.pdbx_description
1 polymer ?
#
loop_
_entity_poly.entity_id
_entity_poly.type
_entity_poly.pdbx_seq_one_letter_code
_entity_poly.pdbx_strand_id
1 'polypeptide(L)'
;MDLEGEIISAIFELISIQDPWEVHNRDANAEIIALIIQISYVSSLLCEYAIPESELMLLITQTISIYNSMDLDSQPEPLRKLISFIAKKADLDNHIDPLLEQDLEVLPLFGKTLSLEPELELVSLIRRIISLVISMDPKWKKLISLCPQVAVRLEKGKLQVDKEFLWGTNYKLCCFPLFWLKFRSTGEDASHFFCRGCNGKNHNESNKAPVEIKHPLHPRHSLRLALLQKSHETRQCYCCDESLQELFYYCSACDYGMNISCVEKPPVFSLDHSKWHEHTLALFPRQSPFACSLCSLTHTSCPFYVCPPCDFVAHQRCISLPRLIRISRHPHRISFTHSFGQGDWSCCVCRRKIDNDYGGYSCIKDGCSYVAHSKCATQKNVWDGQELEGIPEEDEEVEPPFVSIGDGIIKHFSHQHHPLRLDENTGRDYDVNKVCQACVMPIYSGNLYSCMQCKYILHDKCADLPRKMHHPIHPHMLTLKGGSQGLVEHSVDPCSACPWKCKAGFFYECEKPDKDDYLFRLHVQCATVSEPLVHKSHKHSLFLTSKPGEQRRCSVCKKLEKYSTKETFNCIECDYFALCFGCATLPQEVRYEHDKHMLTLSYGEETSTMTYWCEICEQKLDPKERFYTCGEYCCVTLHIECLLGQDLYEKPGSSWISFSFNGAKICVQSNNHHMTRPSCSYCKKRCPHKIVLESSGSKFCSTSCVGCFLSKKVNTAGHRQYVQRMGYEDYEFSAMT
;
A
#
# COMPACT_ATOMS: atom_id res chain seq x y z
N MET A 1 2.13 -16.67 -44.08
CA MET A 1 2.09 -15.65 -43.01
C MET A 1 3.17 -16.08 -42.05
N ASP A 2 4.21 -15.25 -41.97
CA ASP A 2 5.55 -15.63 -41.54
C ASP A 2 5.59 -16.16 -40.11
N LEU A 3 6.10 -17.38 -39.96
CA LEU A 3 6.59 -17.96 -38.72
C LEU A 3 7.55 -17.00 -37.98
N GLU A 4 8.35 -16.24 -38.75
CA GLU A 4 9.18 -15.15 -38.23
C GLU A 4 8.32 -14.06 -37.56
N GLY A 5 7.17 -13.70 -38.13
CA GLY A 5 6.21 -12.77 -37.54
C GLY A 5 5.56 -13.28 -36.26
N GLU A 6 5.25 -14.57 -36.16
CA GLU A 6 4.73 -15.20 -34.93
C GLU A 6 5.77 -15.23 -33.80
N ILE A 7 7.03 -15.55 -34.12
CA ILE A 7 8.15 -15.52 -33.15
C ILE A 7 8.40 -14.10 -32.66
N ILE A 8 8.35 -13.12 -33.57
CA ILE A 8 8.46 -11.70 -33.24
C ILE A 8 7.29 -11.27 -32.31
N SER A 9 6.08 -11.79 -32.54
CA SER A 9 4.85 -11.35 -31.86
C SER A 9 4.71 -11.75 -30.38
N ALA A 10 4.58 -13.01 -29.97
CA ALA A 10 5.76 -13.78 -29.64
C ALA A 10 6.59 -13.07 -28.55
N ILE A 11 7.82 -12.77 -28.94
CA ILE A 11 8.79 -12.05 -28.12
C ILE A 11 8.27 -10.64 -27.73
N PHE A 12 7.48 -9.94 -28.55
CA PHE A 12 6.95 -8.62 -28.20
C PHE A 12 5.89 -8.61 -27.10
N GLU A 13 4.96 -9.56 -27.09
CA GLU A 13 3.98 -9.72 -26.01
C GLU A 13 4.68 -9.89 -24.66
N LEU A 14 5.77 -10.67 -24.64
CA LEU A 14 6.57 -10.86 -23.45
C LEU A 14 7.39 -9.61 -23.05
N ILE A 15 8.02 -8.90 -23.98
CA ILE A 15 8.79 -7.68 -23.65
C ILE A 15 7.86 -6.52 -23.20
N SER A 16 6.59 -6.56 -23.63
CA SER A 16 5.54 -5.60 -23.29
C SER A 16 4.90 -5.81 -21.91
N ILE A 17 5.27 -6.88 -21.19
CA ILE A 17 4.87 -7.07 -19.78
C ILE A 17 5.24 -5.79 -19.00
N GLN A 18 4.26 -5.24 -18.30
CA GLN A 18 4.42 -4.01 -17.49
C GLN A 18 5.50 -4.21 -16.42
N ASP A 19 6.14 -3.10 -16.03
CA ASP A 19 7.33 -3.06 -15.16
C ASP A 19 7.28 -4.10 -14.03
N PRO A 20 8.15 -5.14 -14.04
CA PRO A 20 8.15 -6.20 -13.02
C PRO A 20 8.43 -5.73 -11.60
N TRP A 21 8.74 -4.44 -11.43
CA TRP A 21 9.05 -3.82 -10.14
C TRP A 21 8.03 -2.76 -9.68
N GLU A 22 7.11 -2.30 -10.54
CA GLU A 22 5.95 -1.48 -10.10
C GLU A 22 4.76 -2.35 -9.68
N VAL A 23 4.72 -3.60 -10.12
CA VAL A 23 3.82 -4.62 -9.58
C VAL A 23 4.67 -5.51 -8.67
N HIS A 24 4.21 -5.85 -7.47
CA HIS A 24 4.79 -6.94 -6.66
C HIS A 24 4.58 -8.33 -7.33
N ASN A 25 4.54 -8.40 -8.67
CA ASN A 25 4.11 -9.55 -9.41
C ASN A 25 5.21 -10.60 -9.45
N ARG A 26 4.93 -11.74 -8.81
CA ARG A 26 5.64 -12.98 -9.03
C ARG A 26 5.39 -13.54 -10.44
N ASP A 27 4.37 -13.06 -11.15
CA ASP A 27 4.00 -13.51 -12.50
C ASP A 27 5.01 -13.13 -13.58
N ALA A 28 5.67 -11.97 -13.52
CA ALA A 28 6.66 -11.59 -14.53
C ALA A 28 7.84 -12.58 -14.61
N ASN A 29 8.17 -13.25 -13.49
CA ASN A 29 9.23 -14.27 -13.46
C ASN A 29 8.74 -15.63 -13.97
N ALA A 30 7.47 -15.97 -13.74
CA ALA A 30 6.84 -17.17 -14.29
C ALA A 30 6.64 -17.06 -15.80
N GLU A 31 6.32 -15.86 -16.31
CA GLU A 31 6.19 -15.51 -17.73
C GLU A 31 7.55 -15.53 -18.45
N ILE A 32 8.65 -15.14 -17.79
CA ILE A 32 10.02 -15.28 -18.33
C ILE A 32 10.44 -16.76 -18.44
N ILE A 33 10.06 -17.59 -17.46
CA ILE A 33 10.31 -19.04 -17.50
C ILE A 33 9.43 -19.68 -18.58
N ALA A 34 8.17 -19.25 -18.72
CA ALA A 34 7.29 -19.64 -19.81
C ALA A 34 7.83 -19.20 -21.18
N LEU A 35 8.53 -18.06 -21.29
CA LEU A 35 9.22 -17.60 -22.49
C LEU A 35 10.41 -18.47 -22.86
N ILE A 36 11.24 -18.89 -21.90
CA ILE A 36 12.35 -19.83 -22.19
C ILE A 36 11.77 -21.18 -22.62
N ILE A 37 10.69 -21.64 -21.99
CA ILE A 37 9.97 -22.87 -22.35
C ILE A 37 9.33 -22.75 -23.74
N GLN A 38 8.62 -21.66 -24.04
CA GLN A 38 7.97 -21.43 -25.33
C GLN A 38 8.99 -21.22 -26.45
N ILE A 39 10.07 -20.47 -26.23
CA ILE A 39 11.14 -20.33 -27.23
C ILE A 39 11.80 -21.69 -27.47
N SER A 40 12.08 -22.48 -26.43
CA SER A 40 12.60 -23.85 -26.54
C SER A 40 11.60 -24.85 -27.16
N TYR A 41 10.30 -24.67 -26.94
CA TYR A 41 9.22 -25.51 -27.45
C TYR A 41 8.87 -25.19 -28.91
N VAL A 42 8.71 -23.91 -29.25
CA VAL A 42 8.58 -23.41 -30.63
C VAL A 42 9.83 -23.80 -31.42
N SER A 43 11.02 -23.67 -30.82
CA SER A 43 12.27 -24.21 -31.35
C SER A 43 12.26 -25.72 -31.61
N SER A 44 11.62 -26.52 -30.75
CA SER A 44 11.50 -27.97 -30.96
C SER A 44 10.51 -28.33 -32.07
N LEU A 45 9.52 -27.49 -32.35
CA LEU A 45 8.59 -27.63 -33.49
C LEU A 45 9.23 -27.25 -34.84
N LEU A 46 10.30 -26.44 -34.83
CA LEU A 46 10.99 -25.97 -36.05
C LEU A 46 11.86 -27.04 -36.74
N CYS A 47 11.91 -28.27 -36.21
CA CYS A 47 12.72 -29.36 -36.77
C CYS A 47 12.23 -29.87 -38.14
N GLU A 48 11.06 -29.45 -38.64
CA GLU A 48 10.58 -29.98 -39.93
C GLU A 48 10.55 -28.96 -41.08
N TYR A 49 10.55 -27.64 -40.85
CA TYR A 49 10.37 -26.68 -41.95
C TYR A 49 10.95 -25.28 -41.67
N ALA A 50 12.21 -24.99 -42.02
CA ALA A 50 12.62 -23.71 -42.63
C ALA A 50 14.13 -23.67 -42.95
N ILE A 51 14.44 -23.20 -44.16
CA ILE A 51 15.77 -22.76 -44.62
C ILE A 51 15.96 -21.29 -44.16
N PRO A 52 17.18 -20.82 -43.77
CA PRO A 52 17.35 -19.49 -43.18
C PRO A 52 17.46 -18.40 -44.24
N GLU A 53 16.51 -17.46 -44.28
CA GLU A 53 16.64 -16.22 -45.07
C GLU A 53 16.89 -14.96 -44.21
N SER A 54 16.62 -14.99 -42.89
CA SER A 54 16.84 -13.87 -41.97
C SER A 54 17.89 -14.17 -40.89
N GLU A 55 18.57 -13.12 -40.41
CA GLU A 55 19.56 -13.21 -39.32
C GLU A 55 18.93 -13.78 -38.02
N LEU A 56 17.64 -13.50 -37.79
CA LEU A 56 16.88 -14.00 -36.64
C LEU A 56 16.75 -15.52 -36.69
N MET A 57 16.32 -16.07 -37.83
CA MET A 57 16.16 -17.52 -38.01
C MET A 57 17.49 -18.27 -37.94
N LEU A 58 18.59 -17.66 -38.41
CA LEU A 58 19.94 -18.21 -38.24
C LEU A 58 20.34 -18.32 -36.76
N LEU A 59 20.12 -17.26 -35.97
CA LEU A 59 20.46 -17.25 -34.55
C LEU A 59 19.60 -18.24 -33.76
N ILE A 60 18.32 -18.36 -34.09
CA ILE A 60 17.41 -19.34 -33.50
C ILE A 60 17.91 -20.75 -33.82
N THR A 61 18.18 -21.06 -35.08
CA THR A 61 18.70 -22.38 -35.50
C THR A 61 20.01 -22.74 -34.79
N GLN A 62 20.93 -21.78 -34.64
CA GLN A 62 22.17 -21.98 -33.88
C GLN A 62 21.90 -22.27 -32.40
N THR A 63 20.97 -21.53 -31.78
CA THR A 63 20.57 -21.72 -30.38
C THR A 63 20.01 -23.13 -30.16
N ILE A 64 19.17 -23.61 -31.08
CA ILE A 64 18.56 -24.94 -31.06
C ILE A 64 19.62 -26.02 -31.20
N SER A 65 20.52 -25.87 -32.17
CA SER A 65 21.60 -26.83 -32.40
C SER A 65 22.49 -27.00 -31.17
N ILE A 66 22.81 -25.90 -30.47
CA ILE A 66 23.63 -25.93 -29.26
C ILE A 66 22.86 -26.54 -28.08
N TYR A 67 21.58 -26.22 -27.93
CA TYR A 67 20.75 -26.82 -26.89
C TYR A 67 20.63 -28.34 -27.06
N ASN A 68 20.34 -28.80 -28.28
CA ASN A 68 20.13 -30.23 -28.57
C ASN A 68 21.42 -31.06 -28.54
N SER A 69 22.59 -30.44 -28.74
CA SER A 69 23.89 -31.13 -28.65
C SER A 69 24.54 -31.03 -27.27
N MET A 70 23.89 -30.35 -26.31
CA MET A 70 24.41 -30.16 -24.96
C MET A 70 24.27 -31.45 -24.14
N ASP A 71 25.40 -31.99 -23.68
CA ASP A 71 25.38 -33.02 -22.64
C ASP A 71 25.10 -32.39 -21.27
N LEU A 72 23.85 -32.53 -20.81
CA LEU A 72 23.33 -31.95 -19.57
C LEU A 72 24.05 -32.44 -18.31
N ASP A 73 24.60 -33.65 -18.33
CA ASP A 73 25.27 -34.23 -17.16
C ASP A 73 26.68 -33.67 -16.97
N SER A 74 27.28 -33.16 -18.05
CA SER A 74 28.58 -32.47 -18.06
C SER A 74 28.50 -30.98 -17.71
N GLN A 75 27.29 -30.41 -17.62
CA GLN A 75 27.09 -28.98 -17.39
C GLN A 75 27.23 -28.56 -15.92
N PRO A 76 27.53 -27.28 -15.64
CA PRO A 76 27.60 -26.76 -14.29
C PRO A 76 26.29 -26.95 -13.52
N GLU A 77 26.41 -27.33 -12.26
CA GLU A 77 25.27 -27.62 -11.36
C GLU A 77 24.13 -26.59 -11.39
N PRO A 78 24.39 -25.27 -11.46
CA PRO A 78 23.32 -24.28 -11.58
C PRO A 78 22.48 -24.44 -12.86
N LEU A 79 23.12 -24.72 -14.00
CA LEU A 79 22.45 -24.88 -15.30
C LEU A 79 21.63 -26.18 -15.33
N ARG A 80 22.22 -27.28 -14.84
CA ARG A 80 21.55 -28.58 -14.76
C ARG A 80 20.29 -28.54 -13.90
N LYS A 81 20.35 -27.87 -12.74
CA LYS A 81 19.19 -27.65 -11.86
C LYS A 81 18.12 -26.80 -12.52
N LEU A 82 18.52 -25.76 -13.23
CA LEU A 82 17.59 -24.89 -13.96
C LEU A 82 16.86 -25.66 -15.08
N ILE A 83 17.57 -26.44 -15.88
CA ILE A 83 16.97 -27.22 -16.97
C ILE A 83 16.07 -28.34 -16.43
N SER A 84 16.47 -29.02 -15.35
CA SER A 84 15.62 -30.02 -14.68
C SER A 84 14.34 -29.41 -14.12
N PHE A 85 14.41 -28.17 -13.61
CA PHE A 85 13.23 -27.43 -13.14
C PHE A 85 12.29 -27.07 -14.28
N ILE A 86 12.85 -26.57 -15.40
CA ILE A 86 12.12 -26.22 -16.62
C ILE A 86 11.41 -27.43 -17.22
N ALA A 87 12.10 -28.57 -17.36
CA ALA A 87 11.53 -29.80 -17.92
C ALA A 87 10.35 -30.34 -17.09
N LYS A 88 10.42 -30.25 -15.75
CA LYS A 88 9.32 -30.63 -14.86
C LYS A 88 8.08 -29.75 -15.00
N LYS A 89 8.24 -28.51 -15.46
CA LYS A 89 7.14 -27.55 -15.65
C LYS A 89 6.44 -27.78 -17.00
N ALA A 90 7.21 -28.07 -18.06
CA ALA A 90 6.67 -28.36 -19.40
C ALA A 90 5.79 -29.64 -19.45
N ASP A 91 6.04 -30.63 -18.58
CA ASP A 91 5.18 -31.83 -18.45
C ASP A 91 3.82 -31.57 -17.78
N LEU A 92 3.60 -30.38 -17.18
CA LEU A 92 2.40 -30.07 -16.39
C LEU A 92 1.32 -29.29 -17.18
N ASP A 93 1.56 -28.97 -18.45
CA ASP A 93 0.75 -28.03 -19.25
C ASP A 93 -0.58 -28.57 -19.82
N ASN A 94 -1.05 -29.76 -19.42
CA ASN A 94 -2.40 -30.24 -19.80
C ASN A 94 -3.52 -29.88 -18.80
N HIS A 95 -3.22 -29.19 -17.70
CA HIS A 95 -4.24 -28.65 -16.81
C HIS A 95 -3.82 -27.29 -16.25
N ILE A 96 -4.50 -26.23 -16.69
CA ILE A 96 -4.42 -24.91 -16.07
C ILE A 96 -5.12 -24.99 -14.70
N ASP A 97 -4.34 -25.13 -13.64
CA ASP A 97 -4.75 -24.95 -12.23
C ASP A 97 -4.03 -23.71 -11.66
N PRO A 98 -4.70 -22.72 -11.06
CA PRO A 98 -4.12 -21.41 -10.68
C PRO A 98 -3.21 -21.43 -9.44
N LEU A 99 -2.34 -22.43 -9.28
CA LEU A 99 -1.48 -22.56 -8.10
C LEU A 99 -0.06 -23.01 -8.44
N LEU A 100 0.85 -22.06 -8.68
CA LEU A 100 2.30 -22.35 -8.67
C LEU A 100 3.15 -21.14 -8.21
N GLU A 101 3.17 -20.89 -6.89
CA GLU A 101 4.16 -20.03 -6.22
C GLU A 101 5.42 -20.83 -5.77
N GLN A 102 6.23 -21.36 -6.69
CA GLN A 102 7.52 -22.03 -6.33
C GLN A 102 8.80 -21.30 -6.79
N ASP A 103 8.74 -20.10 -7.39
CA ASP A 103 9.88 -19.58 -8.15
C ASP A 103 10.91 -18.70 -7.37
N LEU A 104 10.92 -18.72 -6.02
CA LEU A 104 11.96 -18.00 -5.24
C LEU A 104 13.33 -18.73 -5.23
N GLU A 105 13.37 -20.05 -5.43
CA GLU A 105 14.63 -20.81 -5.54
C GLU A 105 15.25 -20.73 -6.94
N VAL A 106 14.46 -20.37 -7.95
CA VAL A 106 14.90 -20.27 -9.36
C VAL A 106 15.74 -19.01 -9.58
N LEU A 107 15.39 -17.86 -8.98
CA LEU A 107 16.11 -16.60 -9.17
C LEU A 107 17.61 -16.67 -8.79
N PRO A 108 18.01 -17.25 -7.65
CA PRO A 108 19.42 -17.48 -7.33
C PRO A 108 20.10 -18.50 -8.27
N LEU A 109 19.38 -19.53 -8.73
CA LEU A 109 19.91 -20.52 -9.68
C LEU A 109 20.15 -19.88 -11.04
N PHE A 110 19.20 -19.08 -11.53
CA PHE A 110 19.30 -18.28 -12.74
C PHE A 110 20.50 -17.32 -12.64
N GLY A 111 20.56 -16.49 -11.60
CA GLY A 111 21.69 -15.58 -11.38
C GLY A 111 23.06 -16.30 -11.33
N LYS A 112 23.13 -17.50 -10.73
CA LYS A 112 24.35 -18.32 -10.67
C LYS A 112 24.73 -18.94 -12.01
N THR A 113 23.78 -19.52 -12.74
CA THR A 113 23.97 -20.07 -14.09
C THR A 113 24.49 -19.00 -15.05
N LEU A 114 24.03 -17.77 -14.88
CA LEU A 114 24.34 -16.67 -15.77
C LEU A 114 25.60 -15.89 -15.38
N SER A 115 26.19 -16.23 -14.23
CA SER A 115 27.48 -15.70 -13.77
C SER A 115 28.62 -16.69 -13.98
N LEU A 116 28.40 -17.78 -14.72
CA LEU A 116 29.43 -18.75 -15.06
C LEU A 116 30.46 -18.10 -16.01
N GLU A 117 31.74 -18.33 -15.73
CA GLU A 117 32.86 -17.94 -16.60
C GLU A 117 33.63 -19.19 -17.08
N PRO A 118 33.91 -19.32 -18.40
CA PRO A 118 33.51 -18.42 -19.48
C PRO A 118 31.99 -18.42 -19.74
N GLU A 119 31.49 -17.35 -20.35
CA GLU A 119 30.06 -17.18 -20.64
C GLU A 119 29.53 -18.32 -21.53
N LEU A 120 28.41 -18.93 -21.13
CA LEU A 120 27.77 -20.01 -21.88
C LEU A 120 27.37 -19.51 -23.28
N GLU A 121 27.76 -20.25 -24.31
CA GLU A 121 27.47 -19.92 -25.71
C GLU A 121 25.97 -19.75 -25.98
N LEU A 122 25.14 -20.58 -25.33
CA LEU A 122 23.69 -20.51 -25.35
C LEU A 122 23.15 -19.14 -24.89
N VAL A 123 23.72 -18.58 -23.81
CA VAL A 123 23.29 -17.28 -23.25
C VAL A 123 23.67 -16.13 -24.18
N SER A 124 24.81 -16.24 -24.86
CA SER A 124 25.28 -15.27 -25.85
C SER A 124 24.34 -15.21 -27.07
N LEU A 125 23.89 -16.36 -27.58
CA LEU A 125 22.98 -16.42 -28.72
C LEU A 125 21.57 -15.91 -28.39
N ILE A 126 21.03 -16.27 -27.22
CA ILE A 126 19.75 -15.74 -26.73
C ILE A 126 19.78 -14.21 -26.65
N ARG A 127 20.90 -13.61 -26.20
CA ARG A 127 21.07 -12.15 -26.20
C ARG A 127 21.03 -11.55 -27.60
N ARG A 128 21.68 -12.18 -28.57
CA ARG A 128 21.68 -11.69 -29.96
C ARG A 128 20.29 -11.75 -30.57
N ILE A 129 19.53 -12.82 -30.32
CA ILE A 129 18.13 -12.96 -30.75
C ILE A 129 17.29 -11.82 -30.18
N ILE A 130 17.32 -11.64 -28.85
CA ILE A 130 16.51 -10.62 -28.19
C ILE A 130 16.92 -9.21 -28.64
N SER A 131 18.22 -8.93 -28.75
CA SER A 131 18.73 -7.65 -29.26
C SER A 131 18.26 -7.37 -30.69
N LEU A 132 18.23 -8.40 -31.54
CA LEU A 132 17.78 -8.28 -32.92
C LEU A 132 16.28 -8.01 -32.96
N VAL A 133 15.46 -8.73 -32.20
CA VAL A 133 14.00 -8.53 -32.15
C VAL A 133 13.63 -7.16 -31.58
N ILE A 134 14.31 -6.68 -30.53
CA ILE A 134 14.13 -5.31 -30.02
C ILE A 134 14.42 -4.28 -31.11
N SER A 135 15.46 -4.51 -31.92
CA SER A 135 15.82 -3.60 -33.02
C SER A 135 14.80 -3.58 -34.17
N MET A 136 13.91 -4.58 -34.24
CA MET A 136 12.88 -4.70 -35.28
C MET A 136 11.62 -3.90 -34.94
N ASP A 137 11.31 -3.61 -33.67
CA ASP A 137 10.17 -2.75 -33.31
C ASP A 137 10.57 -1.27 -33.21
N PRO A 138 9.96 -0.39 -34.03
CA PRO A 138 10.24 1.04 -34.02
C PRO A 138 9.87 1.74 -32.69
N LYS A 139 9.02 1.16 -31.85
CA LYS A 139 8.70 1.69 -30.51
C LYS A 139 9.92 1.67 -29.58
N TRP A 140 10.71 0.60 -29.60
CA TRP A 140 11.91 0.47 -28.75
C TRP A 140 13.06 1.37 -29.21
N LYS A 141 13.15 1.64 -30.52
CA LYS A 141 14.09 2.63 -31.06
C LYS A 141 13.84 4.05 -30.56
N LYS A 142 12.62 4.36 -30.09
CA LYS A 142 12.26 5.67 -29.54
C LYS A 142 12.61 5.83 -28.07
N LEU A 143 12.91 4.74 -27.36
CA LEU A 143 13.23 4.78 -25.94
C LEU A 143 14.59 5.45 -25.68
N ILE A 144 14.64 6.24 -24.61
CA ILE A 144 15.83 6.97 -24.18
C ILE A 144 16.46 6.28 -22.96
N SER A 145 17.71 5.84 -23.09
CA SER A 145 18.49 5.24 -22.01
C SER A 145 18.96 6.30 -21.01
N LEU A 146 18.68 6.07 -19.73
CA LEU A 146 19.10 6.90 -18.61
C LEU A 146 20.45 6.41 -18.05
N CYS A 147 21.42 7.31 -17.96
CA CYS A 147 22.78 7.02 -17.51
C CYS A 147 23.18 7.94 -16.34
N PRO A 148 22.60 7.77 -15.13
CA PRO A 148 22.86 8.66 -13.99
C PRO A 148 24.35 8.64 -13.64
N GLN A 149 24.97 9.81 -13.39
CA GLN A 149 26.40 9.89 -13.02
C GLN A 149 26.65 10.04 -11.53
N VAL A 150 25.62 10.38 -10.77
CA VAL A 150 25.71 10.62 -9.34
C VAL A 150 24.66 9.77 -8.62
N ALA A 151 25.06 9.20 -7.50
CA ALA A 151 24.14 8.59 -6.55
C ALA A 151 23.85 9.60 -5.44
N VAL A 152 22.59 9.71 -5.04
CA VAL A 152 22.17 10.59 -3.96
C VAL A 152 21.41 9.82 -2.90
N ARG A 153 21.56 10.24 -1.64
CA ARG A 153 20.81 9.73 -0.51
C ARG A 153 20.11 10.87 0.22
N LEU A 154 18.92 10.61 0.74
CA LEU A 154 18.17 11.58 1.52
C LEU A 154 18.55 11.48 3.00
N GLU A 155 19.18 12.52 3.54
CA GLU A 155 19.52 12.62 4.96
C GLU A 155 18.96 13.90 5.57
N LYS A 156 18.19 13.76 6.66
CA LYS A 156 17.58 14.91 7.38
C LYS A 156 16.87 15.87 6.43
N GLY A 157 16.19 15.31 5.44
CA GLY A 157 15.48 16.06 4.42
C GLY A 157 16.37 16.87 3.49
N LYS A 158 17.66 16.55 3.28
CA LYS A 158 18.57 17.07 2.23
C LYS A 158 19.19 15.96 1.39
N LEU A 159 19.37 16.20 0.09
CA LEU A 159 20.00 15.22 -0.80
C LEU A 159 21.53 15.38 -0.75
N GLN A 160 22.21 14.36 -0.23
CA GLN A 160 23.66 14.30 -0.24
C GLN A 160 24.14 13.43 -1.40
N VAL A 161 25.18 13.90 -2.09
CA VAL A 161 25.83 13.14 -3.16
C VAL A 161 26.83 12.16 -2.52
N ASP A 162 26.66 10.88 -2.79
CA ASP A 162 27.62 9.87 -2.36
C ASP A 162 28.85 9.89 -3.28
N LYS A 163 30.05 9.84 -2.67
CA LYS A 163 31.33 9.88 -3.39
C LYS A 163 31.75 8.51 -3.95
N GLU A 164 31.25 7.42 -3.38
CA GLU A 164 31.57 6.06 -3.80
C GLU A 164 30.29 5.27 -4.05
N PHE A 165 30.10 4.84 -5.30
CA PHE A 165 29.06 3.89 -5.66
C PHE A 165 29.55 3.00 -6.80
N LEU A 166 29.56 1.68 -6.57
CA LEU A 166 29.91 0.68 -7.58
C LEU A 166 28.71 0.46 -8.49
N TRP A 167 28.88 0.77 -9.77
CA TRP A 167 27.86 0.52 -10.77
C TRP A 167 27.83 -0.97 -11.11
N GLY A 168 26.62 -1.53 -11.13
CA GLY A 168 26.36 -2.82 -11.72
C GLY A 168 26.44 -3.99 -10.74
N THR A 169 25.41 -4.81 -10.76
CA THR A 169 25.62 -6.22 -10.53
C THR A 169 26.24 -6.79 -11.82
N ASN A 170 27.29 -7.61 -11.74
CA ASN A 170 27.92 -8.25 -12.93
C ASN A 170 26.96 -9.17 -13.73
N TYR A 171 25.69 -9.26 -13.35
CA TYR A 171 24.64 -9.98 -14.06
C TYR A 171 24.29 -9.27 -15.38
N LYS A 172 24.95 -9.66 -16.47
CA LYS A 172 24.71 -9.18 -17.83
C LYS A 172 23.25 -9.33 -18.31
N LEU A 173 22.40 -10.13 -17.64
CA LEU A 173 20.96 -10.23 -17.92
C LEU A 173 20.11 -9.10 -17.33
N CYS A 174 20.59 -8.35 -16.35
CA CYS A 174 19.92 -7.13 -15.90
C CYS A 174 19.90 -6.04 -17.00
N CYS A 175 20.51 -6.32 -18.16
CA CYS A 175 20.45 -5.53 -19.38
C CYS A 175 19.32 -5.93 -20.34
N PHE A 176 18.53 -6.97 -20.06
CA PHE A 176 17.35 -7.27 -20.86
C PHE A 176 16.22 -6.27 -20.58
N PRO A 177 15.39 -5.90 -21.59
CA PRO A 177 14.34 -4.91 -21.40
C PRO A 177 13.28 -5.26 -20.37
N LEU A 178 13.09 -6.56 -20.10
CA LEU A 178 12.27 -7.08 -19.01
C LEU A 178 12.72 -6.58 -17.64
N PHE A 179 14.01 -6.26 -17.46
CA PHE A 179 14.57 -5.79 -16.18
C PHE A 179 14.88 -4.29 -16.17
N TRP A 180 14.50 -3.56 -17.22
CA TRP A 180 14.66 -2.12 -17.25
C TRP A 180 13.56 -1.47 -16.43
N LEU A 181 13.94 -0.49 -15.61
CA LEU A 181 12.97 0.44 -15.03
C LEU A 181 12.48 1.37 -16.12
N LYS A 182 11.18 1.36 -16.41
CA LYS A 182 10.60 2.14 -17.52
C LYS A 182 9.94 3.40 -16.95
N PHE A 183 10.25 4.57 -17.49
CA PHE A 183 9.66 5.83 -17.07
C PHE A 183 8.72 6.37 -18.15
N ARG A 184 7.56 6.88 -17.71
CA ARG A 184 6.51 7.40 -18.59
C ARG A 184 6.36 8.91 -18.44
N SER A 185 6.14 9.58 -19.57
CA SER A 185 5.61 10.93 -19.65
C SER A 185 4.09 10.83 -19.83
N THR A 186 3.32 11.20 -18.80
CA THR A 186 1.85 11.38 -18.78
C THR A 186 1.04 10.77 -19.95
N GLY A 187 0.46 9.59 -19.75
CA GLY A 187 -0.57 9.02 -20.63
C GLY A 187 -0.11 8.26 -21.88
N GLU A 188 1.19 8.22 -22.17
CA GLU A 188 1.77 7.52 -23.34
C GLU A 188 2.58 6.26 -22.96
N ASP A 189 2.96 5.48 -23.97
CA ASP A 189 3.96 4.39 -23.89
C ASP A 189 5.25 4.89 -23.18
N ALA A 190 6.02 4.00 -22.55
CA ALA A 190 7.26 4.39 -21.88
C ALA A 190 8.19 5.16 -22.83
N SER A 191 8.79 6.26 -22.35
CA SER A 191 9.67 7.13 -23.14
C SER A 191 11.14 6.98 -22.75
N HIS A 192 11.41 6.60 -21.49
CA HIS A 192 12.76 6.38 -20.99
C HIS A 192 12.89 5.03 -20.30
N PHE A 193 14.12 4.56 -20.20
CA PHE A 193 14.43 3.38 -19.40
C PHE A 193 15.76 3.51 -18.66
N PHE A 194 15.86 2.85 -17.51
CA PHE A 194 17.10 2.67 -16.79
C PHE A 194 17.43 1.19 -16.65
N CYS A 195 18.56 0.80 -17.24
CA CYS A 195 19.12 -0.53 -17.09
C CYS A 195 20.01 -0.58 -15.85
N ARG A 196 19.58 -1.26 -14.78
CA ARG A 196 20.38 -1.44 -13.57
C ARG A 196 21.64 -2.30 -13.79
N GLY A 197 21.62 -3.20 -14.78
CA GLY A 197 22.75 -4.09 -15.10
C GLY A 197 23.99 -3.36 -15.60
N CYS A 198 23.83 -2.53 -16.63
CA CYS A 198 24.92 -1.74 -17.21
C CYS A 198 24.87 -0.24 -16.86
N ASN A 199 23.95 0.16 -15.99
CA ASN A 199 23.66 1.55 -15.65
C ASN A 199 23.42 2.43 -16.91
N GLY A 200 22.70 1.87 -17.88
CA GLY A 200 22.38 2.50 -19.17
C GLY A 200 23.55 2.64 -20.16
N LYS A 201 24.80 2.32 -19.77
CA LYS A 201 26.00 2.57 -20.60
C LYS A 201 26.04 1.73 -21.88
N ASN A 202 25.63 0.47 -21.80
CA ASN A 202 25.83 -0.54 -22.85
C ASN A 202 24.63 -0.69 -23.80
N HIS A 203 23.79 0.34 -23.93
CA HIS A 203 22.68 0.42 -24.87
C HIS A 203 22.96 1.50 -25.91
N ASN A 204 23.75 1.17 -26.93
CA ASN A 204 24.15 2.10 -28.00
C ASN A 204 23.11 2.19 -29.12
N GLU A 205 22.24 1.20 -29.19
CA GLU A 205 21.07 1.11 -30.07
C GLU A 205 19.97 2.13 -29.73
N SER A 206 20.00 2.71 -28.53
CA SER A 206 19.02 3.68 -28.03
C SER A 206 19.65 5.06 -27.85
N ASN A 207 18.83 6.11 -27.99
CA ASN A 207 19.25 7.47 -27.64
C ASN A 207 19.58 7.55 -26.14
N LYS A 208 20.59 8.33 -25.75
CA LYS A 208 20.96 8.51 -24.34
C LYS A 208 20.48 9.87 -23.85
N ALA A 209 19.83 9.88 -22.69
CA ALA A 209 19.43 11.14 -22.05
C ALA A 209 20.67 11.96 -21.70
N PRO A 210 20.59 13.31 -21.82
CA PRO A 210 21.71 14.16 -21.45
C PRO A 210 22.03 14.00 -19.96
N VAL A 211 23.28 13.68 -19.65
CA VAL A 211 23.76 13.53 -18.27
C VAL A 211 23.66 14.84 -17.49
N GLU A 212 23.90 15.96 -18.17
CA GLU A 212 23.89 17.30 -17.61
C GLU A 212 23.06 18.21 -18.52
N ILE A 213 22.14 18.98 -17.93
CA ILE A 213 21.23 19.87 -18.65
C ILE A 213 21.24 21.27 -18.04
N LYS A 214 21.05 22.29 -18.89
CA LYS A 214 20.70 23.64 -18.44
C LYS A 214 19.20 23.83 -18.61
N HIS A 215 18.48 23.96 -17.50
CA HIS A 215 17.04 24.12 -17.53
C HIS A 215 16.65 25.61 -17.39
N PRO A 216 15.67 26.13 -18.15
CA PRO A 216 15.31 27.56 -18.09
C PRO A 216 14.78 27.99 -16.71
N LEU A 217 14.18 27.07 -15.95
CA LEU A 217 13.75 27.35 -14.56
C LEU A 217 14.91 27.37 -13.56
N HIS A 218 16.08 26.85 -13.94
CA HIS A 218 17.29 26.86 -13.13
C HIS A 218 18.52 27.26 -13.96
N PRO A 219 18.59 28.51 -14.47
CA PRO A 219 19.57 28.88 -15.50
C PRO A 219 21.00 29.06 -14.97
N ARG A 220 21.18 29.21 -13.65
CA ARG A 220 22.48 29.51 -13.02
C ARG A 220 23.38 28.30 -12.89
N HIS A 221 22.81 27.10 -12.74
CA HIS A 221 23.57 25.86 -12.60
C HIS A 221 22.97 24.79 -13.50
N SER A 222 23.81 23.87 -13.93
CA SER A 222 23.31 22.69 -14.62
C SER A 222 22.75 21.69 -13.62
N LEU A 223 21.75 20.93 -14.06
CA LEU A 223 21.23 19.77 -13.34
C LEU A 223 21.91 18.51 -13.88
N ARG A 224 22.26 17.58 -13.00
CA ARG A 224 22.85 16.29 -13.36
C ARG A 224 21.88 15.15 -13.09
N LEU A 225 21.84 14.18 -13.98
CA LEU A 225 21.03 12.98 -13.82
C LEU A 225 21.55 12.16 -12.63
N ALA A 226 20.68 11.98 -11.64
CA ALA A 226 20.98 11.37 -10.35
C ALA A 226 20.11 10.14 -10.11
N LEU A 227 20.67 9.17 -9.38
CA LEU A 227 19.98 7.97 -8.90
C LEU A 227 19.77 8.08 -7.38
N LEU A 228 18.54 7.94 -6.92
CA LEU A 228 18.21 7.87 -5.50
C LEU A 228 18.53 6.48 -4.95
N GLN A 229 19.43 6.39 -3.97
CA GLN A 229 19.65 5.13 -3.26
C GLN A 229 18.46 4.83 -2.34
N LYS A 230 18.04 3.55 -2.31
CA LYS A 230 16.87 3.03 -1.58
C LYS A 230 16.61 3.76 -0.26
N SER A 231 15.60 4.63 -0.27
CA SER A 231 15.05 5.32 0.89
C SER A 231 13.54 5.10 0.96
N HIS A 232 12.99 5.04 2.18
CA HIS A 232 11.53 4.98 2.39
C HIS A 232 10.85 6.34 2.14
N GLU A 233 11.63 7.39 1.91
CA GLU A 233 11.18 8.76 1.75
C GLU A 233 11.93 9.39 0.58
N THR A 234 11.21 10.16 -0.23
CA THR A 234 11.78 10.98 -1.31
C THR A 234 11.32 12.42 -1.14
N ARG A 235 11.99 13.36 -1.81
CA ARG A 235 11.62 14.78 -1.80
C ARG A 235 10.64 15.11 -2.92
N GLN A 236 10.03 16.29 -2.85
CA GLN A 236 9.15 16.80 -3.91
C GLN A 236 9.96 17.41 -5.06
N CYS A 237 9.51 17.16 -6.29
CA CYS A 237 10.00 17.78 -7.51
C CYS A 237 9.70 19.28 -7.51
N TYR A 238 10.69 20.12 -7.81
CA TYR A 238 10.56 21.58 -7.80
C TYR A 238 9.45 22.09 -8.73
N CYS A 239 9.12 21.38 -9.81
CA CYS A 239 8.15 21.85 -10.80
C CYS A 239 6.71 21.43 -10.49
N CYS A 240 6.48 20.18 -10.07
CA CYS A 240 5.14 19.61 -9.90
C CYS A 240 4.78 19.27 -8.45
N ASP A 241 5.74 19.33 -7.53
CA ASP A 241 5.66 18.87 -6.14
C ASP A 241 5.23 17.39 -5.95
N GLU A 242 5.24 16.60 -7.02
CA GLU A 242 5.18 15.15 -6.93
C GLU A 242 6.48 14.61 -6.33
N SER A 243 6.42 13.43 -5.73
CA SER A 243 7.61 12.75 -5.25
C SER A 243 8.64 12.58 -6.37
N LEU A 244 9.90 12.85 -6.06
CA LEU A 244 11.01 12.56 -6.95
C LEU A 244 11.05 11.05 -7.19
N GLN A 245 11.13 10.68 -8.47
CA GLN A 245 11.28 9.29 -8.90
C GLN A 245 12.68 8.76 -8.54
N GLU A 246 12.93 7.47 -8.77
CA GLU A 246 14.24 6.87 -8.52
C GLU A 246 15.35 7.54 -9.35
N LEU A 247 15.03 8.00 -10.57
CA LEU A 247 15.90 8.84 -11.38
C LEU A 247 15.31 10.23 -11.62
N PHE A 248 16.13 11.26 -11.44
CA PHE A 248 15.74 12.66 -11.62
C PHE A 248 16.96 13.54 -11.87
N TYR A 249 16.73 14.78 -12.28
CA TYR A 249 17.78 15.78 -12.49
C TYR A 249 17.99 16.61 -11.23
N TYR A 250 19.24 16.68 -10.76
CA TYR A 250 19.62 17.25 -9.47
C TYR A 250 20.77 18.27 -9.59
N CYS A 251 20.67 19.40 -8.90
CA CYS A 251 21.79 20.31 -8.67
C CYS A 251 22.18 20.29 -7.18
N SER A 252 23.40 19.85 -6.89
CA SER A 252 23.94 19.79 -5.53
C SER A 252 24.23 21.17 -4.91
N ALA A 253 24.55 22.18 -5.72
CA ALA A 253 24.85 23.53 -5.24
C ALA A 253 23.61 24.24 -4.69
N CYS A 254 22.44 23.99 -5.29
CA CYS A 254 21.17 24.59 -4.90
C CYS A 254 20.22 23.64 -4.19
N ASP A 255 20.61 22.37 -4.06
CA ASP A 255 19.75 21.31 -3.53
C ASP A 255 18.40 21.23 -4.29
N TYR A 256 18.47 21.33 -5.62
CA TYR A 256 17.34 21.47 -6.54
C TYR A 256 17.10 20.16 -7.29
N GLY A 257 15.91 19.55 -7.17
CA GLY A 257 15.55 18.29 -7.83
C GLY A 257 14.33 18.41 -8.75
N MET A 258 14.37 17.78 -9.92
CA MET A 258 13.29 17.80 -10.90
C MET A 258 13.14 16.46 -11.63
N ASN A 259 11.92 15.93 -11.67
CA ASN A 259 11.59 14.70 -12.38
C ASN A 259 11.85 14.84 -13.88
N ILE A 260 12.19 13.72 -14.54
CA ILE A 260 12.49 13.67 -15.98
C ILE A 260 11.31 14.23 -16.79
N SER A 261 10.08 13.82 -16.46
CA SER A 261 8.86 14.31 -17.10
C SER A 261 8.64 15.83 -16.99
N CYS A 262 9.25 16.50 -16.00
CA CYS A 262 9.18 17.95 -15.84
C CYS A 262 10.28 18.69 -16.62
N VAL A 263 11.42 18.04 -16.85
CA VAL A 263 12.52 18.59 -17.67
C VAL A 263 12.11 18.71 -19.14
N GLU A 264 11.36 17.74 -19.64
CA GLU A 264 10.97 17.67 -21.04
C GLU A 264 9.85 18.63 -21.41
N LYS A 265 9.09 19.09 -20.40
CA LYS A 265 8.00 20.03 -20.61
C LYS A 265 8.56 21.45 -20.76
N PRO A 266 8.35 22.10 -21.92
CA PRO A 266 8.80 23.47 -22.10
C PRO A 266 8.10 24.38 -21.07
N PRO A 267 8.82 25.25 -20.36
CA PRO A 267 8.22 26.14 -19.38
C PRO A 267 7.33 27.17 -20.08
N VAL A 268 6.12 27.35 -19.56
CA VAL A 268 5.16 28.33 -20.06
C VAL A 268 5.46 29.68 -19.41
N PHE A 269 6.20 30.53 -20.10
CA PHE A 269 6.70 31.81 -19.55
C PHE A 269 5.60 32.87 -19.37
N SER A 270 4.53 32.81 -20.16
CA SER A 270 3.39 33.70 -20.06
C SER A 270 2.10 32.91 -20.16
N LEU A 271 1.15 33.21 -19.28
CA LEU A 271 -0.20 32.63 -19.29
C LEU A 271 -1.21 33.75 -19.51
N ASP A 272 -1.89 33.73 -20.66
CA ASP A 272 -2.97 34.66 -20.96
C ASP A 272 -4.29 34.16 -20.40
N HIS A 273 -5.10 35.07 -19.83
CA HIS A 273 -6.47 34.81 -19.36
C HIS A 273 -6.60 33.49 -18.59
N SER A 274 -5.77 33.34 -17.55
CA SER A 274 -5.84 32.14 -16.72
C SER A 274 -7.24 32.03 -16.08
N LYS A 275 -7.67 30.81 -15.76
CA LYS A 275 -8.97 30.59 -15.08
C LYS A 275 -9.11 31.28 -13.72
N TRP A 276 -8.03 31.85 -13.19
CA TRP A 276 -7.95 32.47 -11.87
C TRP A 276 -7.65 33.97 -11.91
N HIS A 277 -7.23 34.49 -13.06
CA HIS A 277 -6.78 35.87 -13.18
C HIS A 277 -6.85 36.31 -14.63
N GLU A 278 -7.48 37.47 -14.87
CA GLU A 278 -7.81 37.97 -16.20
C GLU A 278 -6.58 38.46 -16.98
N HIS A 279 -5.61 39.11 -16.32
CA HIS A 279 -4.41 39.60 -16.99
C HIS A 279 -3.40 38.49 -17.29
N THR A 280 -2.55 38.74 -18.29
CA THR A 280 -1.39 37.89 -18.59
C THR A 280 -0.47 37.78 -17.37
N LEU A 281 -0.18 36.55 -16.97
CA LEU A 281 0.73 36.24 -15.89
C LEU A 281 2.12 35.91 -16.43
N ALA A 282 3.16 36.48 -15.84
CA ALA A 282 4.56 36.19 -16.18
C ALA A 282 5.16 35.19 -15.19
N LEU A 283 5.87 34.18 -15.69
CA LEU A 283 6.56 33.18 -14.88
C LEU A 283 7.86 33.75 -14.29
N PHE A 284 8.03 33.59 -12.99
CA PHE A 284 9.26 33.88 -12.26
C PHE A 284 9.80 32.58 -11.64
N PRO A 285 10.94 32.05 -12.13
CA PRO A 285 11.49 30.77 -11.67
C PRO A 285 12.16 30.79 -10.28
N ARG A 286 12.22 31.95 -9.62
CA ARG A 286 12.87 32.08 -8.31
C ARG A 286 11.92 31.63 -7.20
N GLN A 287 12.44 31.50 -5.99
CA GLN A 287 11.58 31.41 -4.81
C GLN A 287 11.02 32.81 -4.51
N SER A 288 9.71 32.88 -4.23
CA SER A 288 9.02 34.08 -3.78
C SER A 288 8.93 34.09 -2.26
N PRO A 289 9.15 35.23 -1.58
CA PRO A 289 8.74 35.39 -0.18
C PRO A 289 7.24 35.70 -0.04
N PHE A 290 6.56 36.05 -1.14
CA PHE A 290 5.16 36.48 -1.14
C PHE A 290 4.20 35.29 -1.03
N ALA A 291 3.11 35.48 -0.30
CA ALA A 291 2.06 34.48 -0.17
C ALA A 291 1.32 34.30 -1.50
N CYS A 292 1.08 33.06 -1.88
CA CYS A 292 0.30 32.74 -3.08
C CYS A 292 -1.18 33.10 -2.87
N SER A 293 -1.71 33.99 -3.71
CA SER A 293 -3.12 34.43 -3.78
C SER A 293 -4.11 33.26 -3.77
N LEU A 294 -3.73 32.10 -4.33
CA LEU A 294 -4.60 30.92 -4.42
C LEU A 294 -4.52 29.93 -3.26
N CYS A 295 -3.46 29.97 -2.43
CA CYS A 295 -3.29 28.95 -1.39
C CYS A 295 -2.72 29.47 -0.06
N SER A 296 -2.51 30.78 0.09
CA SER A 296 -1.95 31.47 1.27
C SER A 296 -0.53 31.08 1.70
N LEU A 297 0.12 30.13 1.03
CA LEU A 297 1.47 29.68 1.41
C LEU A 297 2.53 30.59 0.81
N THR A 298 3.54 30.93 1.61
CA THR A 298 4.74 31.70 1.24
C THR A 298 5.93 30.81 0.88
N HIS A 299 5.99 29.61 1.46
CA HIS A 299 7.13 28.70 1.29
C HIS A 299 6.81 27.61 0.30
N THR A 300 7.29 27.75 -0.93
CA THR A 300 7.39 26.63 -1.85
C THR A 300 8.70 26.66 -2.62
N SER A 301 9.26 25.48 -2.83
CA SER A 301 10.31 25.23 -3.80
C SER A 301 9.71 25.11 -5.20
N CYS A 302 8.78 25.97 -5.60
CA CYS A 302 8.18 25.89 -6.94
C CYS A 302 8.14 27.26 -7.62
N PRO A 303 8.20 27.30 -8.96
CA PRO A 303 8.06 28.54 -9.72
C PRO A 303 6.70 29.20 -9.45
N PHE A 304 6.63 30.51 -9.65
CA PHE A 304 5.40 31.27 -9.46
C PHE A 304 5.13 32.21 -10.64
N TYR A 305 3.86 32.47 -10.87
CA TYR A 305 3.35 33.44 -11.80
C TYR A 305 3.02 34.73 -11.06
N VAL A 306 3.26 35.86 -11.71
CA VAL A 306 2.89 37.18 -11.19
C VAL A 306 2.12 38.02 -12.20
N CYS A 307 1.18 38.79 -11.68
CA CYS A 307 0.65 39.98 -12.34
C CYS A 307 1.02 41.20 -11.50
N PRO A 308 2.09 41.94 -11.85
CA PRO A 308 2.48 43.13 -11.12
C PRO A 308 1.38 44.20 -11.04
N PRO A 309 0.57 44.46 -12.10
CA PRO A 309 -0.55 45.41 -12.02
C PRO A 309 -1.60 45.10 -10.95
N CYS A 310 -1.77 43.84 -10.57
CA CYS A 310 -2.83 43.38 -9.68
C CYS A 310 -2.34 42.86 -8.32
N ASP A 311 -1.03 42.95 -8.05
CA ASP A 311 -0.40 42.31 -6.89
C ASP A 311 -0.78 40.81 -6.75
N PHE A 312 -0.96 40.13 -7.89
CA PHE A 312 -1.36 38.73 -7.91
C PHE A 312 -0.13 37.84 -8.02
N VAL A 313 0.03 36.91 -7.07
CA VAL A 313 1.12 35.94 -7.05
C VAL A 313 0.54 34.55 -6.91
N ALA A 314 0.84 33.64 -7.83
CA ALA A 314 0.34 32.28 -7.77
C ALA A 314 1.44 31.26 -8.04
N HIS A 315 1.58 30.23 -7.20
CA HIS A 315 2.44 29.10 -7.54
C HIS A 315 2.02 28.50 -8.89
N GLN A 316 2.98 28.05 -9.70
CA GLN A 316 2.73 27.41 -11.00
C GLN A 316 1.72 26.25 -10.86
N ARG A 317 1.90 25.40 -9.84
CA ARG A 317 0.96 24.31 -9.53
C ARG A 317 -0.40 24.74 -9.00
N CYS A 318 -0.53 25.97 -8.51
CA CYS A 318 -1.81 26.46 -8.00
C CYS A 318 -2.70 26.94 -9.15
N ILE A 319 -2.12 27.27 -10.31
CA ILE A 319 -2.89 27.58 -11.52
C ILE A 319 -3.73 26.39 -11.97
N SER A 320 -3.30 25.15 -11.71
CA SER A 320 -4.05 23.94 -12.02
C SER A 320 -4.99 23.47 -10.91
N LEU A 321 -5.19 24.25 -9.82
CA LEU A 321 -6.19 23.91 -8.80
C LEU A 321 -7.57 23.70 -9.46
N PRO A 322 -8.42 22.83 -8.95
CA PRO A 322 -9.76 22.64 -9.49
C PRO A 322 -10.75 23.72 -9.01
N ARG A 323 -11.83 23.98 -9.74
CA ARG A 323 -12.87 24.95 -9.36
C ARG A 323 -13.97 24.34 -8.51
N LEU A 324 -14.40 23.12 -8.81
CA LEU A 324 -15.44 22.42 -8.07
C LEU A 324 -15.02 20.98 -7.82
N ILE A 325 -14.98 20.56 -6.56
CA ILE A 325 -14.53 19.22 -6.19
C ILE A 325 -15.43 18.58 -5.15
N ARG A 326 -15.27 17.26 -5.00
CA ARG A 326 -15.78 16.49 -3.87
C ARG A 326 -14.62 16.00 -3.03
N ILE A 327 -14.78 16.02 -1.71
CA ILE A 327 -13.76 15.53 -0.77
C ILE A 327 -14.36 14.50 0.18
N SER A 328 -13.52 13.60 0.70
CA SER A 328 -13.98 12.53 1.61
C SER A 328 -14.47 13.00 2.98
N ARG A 329 -14.20 14.27 3.33
CA ARG A 329 -14.47 14.85 4.65
C ARG A 329 -15.73 15.68 4.74
N HIS A 330 -16.45 15.82 3.62
CA HIS A 330 -17.67 16.59 3.56
C HIS A 330 -18.60 16.02 2.49
N PRO A 331 -19.89 15.79 2.79
CA PRO A 331 -20.79 15.13 1.84
C PRO A 331 -21.07 15.97 0.58
N HIS A 332 -21.11 17.30 0.71
CA HIS A 332 -21.41 18.22 -0.38
C HIS A 332 -20.15 18.57 -1.18
N ARG A 333 -20.35 18.97 -2.43
CA ARG A 333 -19.30 19.59 -3.24
C ARG A 333 -18.84 20.92 -2.63
N ILE A 334 -17.58 21.24 -2.88
CA ILE A 334 -16.95 22.49 -2.44
C ILE A 334 -16.37 23.21 -3.66
N SER A 335 -16.58 24.51 -3.75
CA SER A 335 -16.07 25.37 -4.82
C SER A 335 -14.91 26.21 -4.34
N PHE A 336 -13.99 26.53 -5.24
CA PHE A 336 -12.93 27.47 -4.97
C PHE A 336 -13.50 28.89 -4.82
N THR A 337 -12.98 29.63 -3.84
CA THR A 337 -13.24 31.06 -3.64
C THR A 337 -11.90 31.80 -3.56
N HIS A 338 -11.86 33.02 -4.09
CA HIS A 338 -10.65 33.85 -4.11
C HIS A 338 -10.34 34.49 -2.75
N SER A 339 -11.36 34.68 -1.92
CA SER A 339 -11.26 35.20 -0.57
C SER A 339 -12.45 34.71 0.25
N PHE A 340 -12.35 34.84 1.57
CA PHE A 340 -13.45 34.56 2.49
C PHE A 340 -14.02 35.88 3.01
N GLY A 341 -15.34 35.90 3.25
CA GLY A 341 -15.98 37.05 3.89
C GLY A 341 -15.44 37.30 5.31
N GLN A 342 -15.74 38.47 5.87
CA GLN A 342 -15.29 38.86 7.21
C GLN A 342 -15.75 37.84 8.27
N GLY A 343 -14.79 37.17 8.94
CA GLY A 343 -15.08 36.14 9.94
C GLY A 343 -13.83 35.40 10.42
N ASP A 344 -13.93 34.72 11.56
CA ASP A 344 -12.86 33.87 12.07
C ASP A 344 -13.02 32.44 11.55
N TRP A 345 -12.59 32.23 10.31
CA TRP A 345 -12.69 30.93 9.62
C TRP A 345 -11.56 30.00 10.03
N SER A 346 -11.90 28.72 10.22
CA SER A 346 -10.93 27.65 10.48
C SER A 346 -11.11 26.53 9.47
N CYS A 347 -10.02 26.05 8.90
CA CYS A 347 -10.05 24.97 7.93
C CYS A 347 -10.56 23.68 8.57
N CYS A 348 -11.61 23.09 8.01
CA CYS A 348 -12.21 21.86 8.52
C CYS A 348 -11.35 20.61 8.33
N VAL A 349 -10.25 20.69 7.56
CA VAL A 349 -9.31 19.58 7.35
C VAL A 349 -8.14 19.65 8.33
N CYS A 350 -7.42 20.78 8.38
CA CYS A 350 -6.24 20.92 9.25
C CYS A 350 -6.52 21.58 10.60
N ARG A 351 -7.74 22.11 10.80
CA ARG A 351 -8.21 22.79 12.02
C ARG A 351 -7.44 24.07 12.38
N ARG A 352 -6.71 24.66 11.42
CA ARG A 352 -5.99 25.93 11.59
C ARG A 352 -6.78 27.09 11.01
N LYS A 353 -6.50 28.31 11.51
CA LYS A 353 -7.10 29.55 11.01
C LYS A 353 -6.84 29.72 9.51
N ILE A 354 -7.86 30.20 8.80
CA ILE A 354 -7.78 30.61 7.40
C ILE A 354 -7.48 32.10 7.35
N ASP A 355 -6.59 32.49 6.44
CA ASP A 355 -6.41 33.87 6.06
C ASP A 355 -7.47 34.23 5.02
N ASN A 356 -8.30 35.21 5.34
CA ASN A 356 -9.48 35.55 4.56
C ASN A 356 -9.14 36.24 3.24
N ASP A 357 -7.95 36.84 3.14
CA ASP A 357 -7.53 37.59 1.96
C ASP A 357 -7.03 36.68 0.83
N TYR A 358 -6.97 35.37 1.08
CA TYR A 358 -6.43 34.37 0.14
C TYR A 358 -7.45 33.29 -0.20
N GLY A 359 -7.19 32.62 -1.33
CA GLY A 359 -8.08 31.60 -1.87
C GLY A 359 -8.12 30.30 -1.06
N GLY A 360 -9.28 29.66 -1.13
CA GLY A 360 -9.59 28.39 -0.47
C GLY A 360 -10.84 27.75 -1.07
N TYR A 361 -11.39 26.75 -0.40
CA TYR A 361 -12.66 26.12 -0.81
C TYR A 361 -13.74 26.34 0.23
N SER A 362 -14.96 26.54 -0.25
CA SER A 362 -16.19 26.64 0.56
C SER A 362 -17.26 25.70 0.03
N CYS A 363 -18.12 25.19 0.90
CA CYS A 363 -19.27 24.41 0.48
C CYS A 363 -20.25 25.24 -0.36
N ILE A 364 -20.79 24.63 -1.42
CA ILE A 364 -21.78 25.28 -2.30
C ILE A 364 -23.20 25.24 -1.73
N LYS A 365 -23.45 24.41 -0.70
CA LYS A 365 -24.78 24.26 -0.12
C LYS A 365 -25.08 25.41 0.83
N ASP A 366 -26.19 26.09 0.58
CA ASP A 366 -26.66 27.18 1.42
C ASP A 366 -26.78 26.75 2.89
N GLY A 367 -26.28 27.60 3.79
CA GLY A 367 -26.24 27.35 5.23
C GLY A 367 -25.13 26.41 5.71
N CYS A 368 -24.31 25.85 4.82
CA CYS A 368 -23.16 25.03 5.21
C CYS A 368 -21.88 25.88 5.36
N SER A 369 -21.35 25.96 6.58
CA SER A 369 -20.14 26.75 6.90
C SER A 369 -18.82 26.01 6.65
N TYR A 370 -18.82 24.94 5.86
CA TYR A 370 -17.61 24.15 5.64
C TYR A 370 -16.63 24.90 4.74
N VAL A 371 -15.41 25.11 5.24
CA VAL A 371 -14.33 25.79 4.54
C VAL A 371 -13.02 25.03 4.70
N ALA A 372 -12.14 25.11 3.70
CA ALA A 372 -10.82 24.49 3.76
C ALA A 372 -9.76 25.30 3.00
N HIS A 373 -8.50 25.24 3.46
CA HIS A 373 -7.38 25.75 2.68
C HIS A 373 -7.29 24.99 1.35
N SER A 374 -6.87 25.67 0.27
CA SER A 374 -6.75 25.06 -1.06
C SER A 374 -5.92 23.77 -1.04
N LYS A 375 -4.76 23.80 -0.38
CA LYS A 375 -3.87 22.62 -0.29
C LYS A 375 -4.40 21.52 0.61
N CYS A 376 -5.24 21.84 1.59
CA CYS A 376 -5.89 20.84 2.43
C CYS A 376 -7.08 20.18 1.73
N ALA A 377 -7.78 20.91 0.86
CA ALA A 377 -8.85 20.34 0.05
C ALA A 377 -8.31 19.44 -1.06
N THR A 378 -7.19 19.81 -1.69
CA THR A 378 -6.62 19.10 -2.84
C THR A 378 -5.50 18.11 -2.49
N GLN A 379 -5.39 17.67 -1.24
CA GLN A 379 -4.40 16.65 -0.86
C GLN A 379 -4.88 15.25 -1.26
N LYS A 380 -3.92 14.38 -1.64
CA LYS A 380 -4.22 13.05 -2.23
C LYS A 380 -5.03 12.09 -1.35
N ASN A 381 -5.00 12.26 -0.03
CA ASN A 381 -5.79 11.46 0.92
C ASN A 381 -7.20 12.02 1.16
N VAL A 382 -7.53 13.20 0.61
CA VAL A 382 -8.82 13.89 0.80
C VAL A 382 -9.61 14.04 -0.49
N TRP A 383 -8.93 14.25 -1.62
CA TRP A 383 -9.54 14.44 -2.94
C TRP A 383 -9.07 13.37 -3.92
N ASP A 384 -10.00 12.90 -4.76
CA ASP A 384 -9.80 11.85 -5.77
C ASP A 384 -9.14 12.35 -7.06
N GLY A 385 -8.91 13.65 -7.18
CA GLY A 385 -8.28 14.27 -8.35
C GLY A 385 -9.27 14.62 -9.48
N GLN A 386 -10.58 14.47 -9.27
CA GLN A 386 -11.59 14.79 -10.27
C GLN A 386 -12.11 16.24 -10.14
N GLU A 387 -12.05 16.99 -11.24
CA GLU A 387 -12.72 18.29 -11.41
C GLU A 387 -14.18 18.04 -11.79
N LEU A 388 -15.10 18.73 -11.11
CA LEU A 388 -16.55 18.54 -11.26
C LEU A 388 -17.26 19.77 -11.84
N GLU A 389 -16.53 20.81 -12.23
CA GLU A 389 -17.12 21.97 -12.91
C GLU A 389 -17.87 21.52 -14.19
N GLY A 390 -19.13 21.92 -14.31
CA GLY A 390 -19.99 21.54 -15.43
C GLY A 390 -20.58 20.12 -15.37
N ILE A 391 -20.21 19.30 -14.37
CA ILE A 391 -20.79 17.96 -14.16
C ILE A 391 -21.99 18.11 -13.21
N PRO A 392 -23.21 17.68 -13.59
CA PRO A 392 -24.36 17.71 -12.68
C PRO A 392 -24.15 16.80 -11.46
N GLU A 393 -24.84 17.09 -10.36
CA GLU A 393 -24.88 16.18 -9.20
C GLU A 393 -26.01 15.18 -9.39
N GLU A 394 -25.67 13.90 -9.42
CA GLU A 394 -26.64 12.81 -9.46
C GLU A 394 -26.93 12.37 -8.01
N ASP A 395 -28.22 12.26 -7.68
CA ASP A 395 -28.65 11.68 -6.41
C ASP A 395 -28.36 10.17 -6.44
N GLU A 396 -27.30 9.73 -5.76
CA GLU A 396 -27.10 8.29 -5.53
C GLU A 396 -28.18 7.78 -4.57
N GLU A 397 -29.12 6.97 -5.07
CA GLU A 397 -30.01 6.19 -4.22
C GLU A 397 -29.19 5.18 -3.40
N VAL A 398 -29.05 5.45 -2.10
CA VAL A 398 -28.40 4.52 -1.17
C VAL A 398 -29.46 3.56 -0.63
N GLU A 399 -29.39 2.30 -1.05
CA GLU A 399 -30.25 1.26 -0.48
C GLU A 399 -30.07 1.18 1.04
N PRO A 400 -31.16 1.08 1.82
CA PRO A 400 -31.08 0.89 3.26
C PRO A 400 -30.47 -0.48 3.60
N PRO A 401 -29.81 -0.63 4.77
CA PRO A 401 -29.21 -1.90 5.16
C PRO A 401 -30.24 -3.01 5.43
N PHE A 402 -31.48 -2.63 5.76
CA PHE A 402 -32.57 -3.58 5.93
C PHE A 402 -33.92 -2.94 5.66
N VAL A 403 -34.93 -3.80 5.55
CA VAL A 403 -36.34 -3.42 5.53
C VAL A 403 -37.02 -3.92 6.80
N SER A 404 -37.75 -3.06 7.49
CA SER A 404 -38.60 -3.47 8.62
C SER A 404 -39.82 -4.22 8.09
N ILE A 405 -40.10 -5.40 8.64
CA ILE A 405 -41.24 -6.25 8.28
C ILE A 405 -42.23 -6.43 9.45
N GLY A 406 -41.98 -5.76 10.57
CA GLY A 406 -42.79 -5.79 11.78
C GLY A 406 -42.05 -5.14 12.95
N ASP A 407 -42.73 -4.99 14.09
CA ASP A 407 -42.17 -4.37 15.28
C ASP A 407 -40.92 -5.11 15.77
N GLY A 408 -39.76 -4.46 15.61
CA GLY A 408 -38.46 -5.05 15.95
C GLY A 408 -38.03 -6.21 15.05
N ILE A 409 -38.67 -6.45 13.90
CA ILE A 409 -38.31 -7.53 12.97
C ILE A 409 -37.84 -6.94 11.64
N ILE A 410 -36.65 -7.35 11.19
CA ILE A 410 -35.99 -6.82 9.99
C ILE A 410 -35.59 -7.94 9.02
N LYS A 411 -35.60 -7.61 7.73
CA LYS A 411 -34.95 -8.39 6.67
C LYS A 411 -33.66 -7.68 6.26
N HIS A 412 -32.53 -8.21 6.71
CA HIS A 412 -31.21 -7.57 6.57
C HIS A 412 -30.48 -8.02 5.31
N PHE A 413 -29.76 -7.10 4.63
CA PHE A 413 -29.12 -7.35 3.33
C PHE A 413 -28.14 -8.54 3.34
N SER A 414 -27.46 -8.75 4.46
CA SER A 414 -26.47 -9.83 4.62
C SER A 414 -27.08 -11.18 5.01
N HIS A 415 -28.37 -11.22 5.36
CA HIS A 415 -29.05 -12.42 5.83
C HIS A 415 -30.51 -12.43 5.35
N GLN A 416 -30.70 -12.35 4.04
CA GLN A 416 -32.02 -12.14 3.45
C GLN A 416 -32.98 -13.32 3.61
N HIS A 417 -32.47 -14.53 3.83
CA HIS A 417 -33.28 -15.74 3.91
C HIS A 417 -34.06 -15.86 5.21
N HIS A 418 -33.54 -15.30 6.31
CA HIS A 418 -34.20 -15.39 7.61
C HIS A 418 -34.37 -14.01 8.23
N PRO A 419 -35.54 -13.69 8.78
CA PRO A 419 -35.76 -12.45 9.50
C PRO A 419 -34.97 -12.41 10.81
N LEU A 420 -34.47 -11.23 11.15
CA LEU A 420 -33.83 -10.95 12.43
C LEU A 420 -34.82 -10.24 13.35
N ARG A 421 -34.80 -10.58 14.63
CA ARG A 421 -35.61 -9.97 15.68
C ARG A 421 -34.72 -9.19 16.64
N LEU A 422 -35.15 -8.00 17.02
CA LEU A 422 -34.54 -7.19 18.06
C LEU A 422 -34.85 -7.81 19.43
N ASP A 423 -33.80 -8.19 20.14
CA ASP A 423 -33.86 -8.71 21.50
C ASP A 423 -33.11 -7.75 22.45
N GLU A 424 -33.71 -7.45 23.60
CA GLU A 424 -33.03 -6.75 24.67
C GLU A 424 -32.13 -7.73 25.46
N ASN A 425 -30.84 -7.43 25.56
CA ASN A 425 -29.90 -8.22 26.35
C ASN A 425 -29.76 -7.66 27.78
N THR A 426 -30.89 -7.38 28.44
CA THR A 426 -30.96 -6.63 29.73
C THR A 426 -30.79 -7.48 30.99
N GLY A 427 -30.50 -8.78 30.90
CA GLY A 427 -30.35 -9.61 32.10
C GLY A 427 -29.96 -11.09 31.91
N ARG A 428 -29.32 -11.45 30.79
CA ARG A 428 -28.79 -12.81 30.59
C ARG A 428 -27.34 -12.90 31.06
N ASP A 429 -26.95 -14.07 31.55
CA ASP A 429 -25.54 -14.39 31.79
C ASP A 429 -24.72 -14.11 30.53
N TYR A 430 -23.55 -13.51 30.70
CA TYR A 430 -22.65 -13.19 29.60
C TYR A 430 -22.17 -14.47 28.92
N ASP A 431 -22.56 -14.65 27.66
CA ASP A 431 -22.12 -15.76 26.82
C ASP A 431 -21.02 -15.27 25.88
N VAL A 432 -19.78 -15.66 26.18
CA VAL A 432 -18.59 -15.34 25.39
C VAL A 432 -18.69 -15.80 23.93
N ASN A 433 -19.56 -16.77 23.62
CA ASN A 433 -19.74 -17.30 22.27
C ASN A 433 -20.73 -16.48 21.43
N LYS A 434 -21.45 -15.52 22.02
CA LYS A 434 -22.31 -14.60 21.26
C LYS A 434 -21.47 -13.49 20.63
N VAL A 435 -21.12 -13.70 19.36
CA VAL A 435 -20.30 -12.80 18.56
C VAL A 435 -21.11 -12.21 17.42
N CYS A 436 -21.00 -10.89 17.23
CA CYS A 436 -21.62 -10.20 16.11
C CYS A 436 -21.01 -10.63 14.78
N GLN A 437 -21.85 -10.94 13.81
CA GLN A 437 -21.42 -11.37 12.47
C GLN A 437 -20.86 -10.25 11.60
N ALA A 438 -21.11 -8.98 11.93
CA ALA A 438 -20.54 -7.84 11.22
C ALA A 438 -19.17 -7.45 11.77
N CYS A 439 -19.07 -7.15 13.06
CA CYS A 439 -17.85 -6.58 13.63
C CYS A 439 -16.93 -7.63 14.27
N VAL A 440 -17.36 -8.89 14.36
CA VAL A 440 -16.60 -10.02 14.96
C VAL A 440 -16.28 -9.81 16.46
N MET A 441 -16.99 -8.87 17.12
CA MET A 441 -16.82 -8.62 18.55
C MET A 441 -17.92 -9.31 19.38
N PRO A 442 -17.63 -9.69 20.64
CA PRO A 442 -18.64 -10.21 21.55
C PRO A 442 -19.78 -9.22 21.80
N ILE A 443 -20.97 -9.73 22.10
CA ILE A 443 -22.10 -8.93 22.58
C ILE A 443 -21.97 -8.76 24.10
N TYR A 444 -21.36 -7.66 24.55
CA TYR A 444 -21.17 -7.40 25.98
C TYR A 444 -22.46 -6.95 26.68
N SER A 445 -23.25 -6.08 26.04
CA SER A 445 -24.49 -5.52 26.58
C SER A 445 -25.30 -4.85 25.45
N GLY A 446 -26.53 -4.41 25.77
CA GLY A 446 -27.39 -3.65 24.87
C GLY A 446 -28.24 -4.50 23.92
N ASN A 447 -28.97 -3.83 23.03
CA ASN A 447 -29.86 -4.49 22.09
C ASN A 447 -29.07 -5.20 20.99
N LEU A 448 -29.62 -6.32 20.51
CA LEU A 448 -29.04 -7.10 19.43
C LEU A 448 -30.14 -7.61 18.51
N TYR A 449 -29.79 -7.79 17.24
CA TYR A 449 -30.63 -8.51 16.29
C TYR A 449 -30.21 -9.98 16.26
N SER A 450 -31.13 -10.89 16.54
CA SER A 450 -30.90 -12.34 16.48
C SER A 450 -31.77 -12.98 15.39
N CYS A 451 -31.20 -13.94 14.67
CA CYS A 451 -31.98 -14.74 13.74
C CYS A 451 -32.83 -15.75 14.50
N MET A 452 -34.11 -15.84 14.12
CA MET A 452 -35.04 -16.78 14.76
C MET A 452 -34.80 -18.24 14.36
N GLN A 453 -33.94 -18.50 13.36
CA GLN A 453 -33.75 -19.82 12.75
C GLN A 453 -32.30 -20.33 12.84
N CYS A 454 -31.31 -19.46 13.04
CA CYS A 454 -29.91 -19.84 13.14
C CYS A 454 -29.14 -18.93 14.12
N LYS A 455 -27.86 -19.24 14.37
CA LYS A 455 -27.01 -18.50 15.33
C LYS A 455 -26.49 -17.15 14.79
N TYR A 456 -27.16 -16.54 13.81
CA TYR A 456 -26.77 -15.26 13.24
C TYR A 456 -27.18 -14.11 14.16
N ILE A 457 -26.21 -13.28 14.57
CA ILE A 457 -26.41 -12.20 15.54
C ILE A 457 -25.70 -10.93 15.04
N LEU A 458 -26.35 -9.78 15.15
CA LEU A 458 -25.75 -8.47 14.93
C LEU A 458 -25.92 -7.58 16.18
N HIS A 459 -24.92 -6.75 16.48
CA HIS A 459 -25.20 -5.58 17.33
C HIS A 459 -26.24 -4.71 16.62
N ASP A 460 -27.07 -4.01 17.38
CA ASP A 460 -28.04 -3.03 16.87
C ASP A 460 -27.39 -2.06 15.86
N LYS A 461 -26.33 -1.36 16.31
CA LYS A 461 -25.52 -0.46 15.46
C LYS A 461 -24.88 -1.13 14.25
N CYS A 462 -24.61 -2.43 14.31
CA CYS A 462 -24.03 -3.18 13.21
C CYS A 462 -25.07 -3.53 12.14
N ALA A 463 -26.34 -3.63 12.51
CA ALA A 463 -27.44 -3.82 11.56
C ALA A 463 -27.76 -2.53 10.79
N ASP A 464 -27.53 -1.37 11.41
CA ASP A 464 -27.75 -0.03 10.82
C ASP A 464 -26.58 0.49 9.98
N LEU A 465 -25.51 -0.29 9.76
CA LEU A 465 -24.34 0.19 9.00
C LEU A 465 -24.73 0.58 7.58
N PRO A 466 -24.37 1.80 7.10
CA PRO A 466 -24.74 2.25 5.77
C PRO A 466 -24.10 1.38 4.68
N ARG A 467 -24.83 1.16 3.57
CA ARG A 467 -24.33 0.34 2.44
C ARG A 467 -23.16 1.01 1.70
N LYS A 468 -23.10 2.33 1.72
CA LYS A 468 -22.04 3.16 1.14
C LYS A 468 -21.66 4.29 2.10
N MET A 469 -20.39 4.66 2.16
CA MET A 469 -19.96 5.83 2.92
C MET A 469 -18.68 6.46 2.38
N HIS A 470 -18.55 7.78 2.57
CA HIS A 470 -17.27 8.48 2.47
C HIS A 470 -16.52 8.36 3.79
N HIS A 471 -15.21 8.12 3.73
CA HIS A 471 -14.37 8.01 4.92
C HIS A 471 -13.19 8.99 4.88
N PRO A 472 -12.92 9.79 5.93
CA PRO A 472 -11.92 10.87 5.92
C PRO A 472 -10.47 10.53 5.52
N ILE A 473 -10.10 9.24 5.51
CA ILE A 473 -8.75 8.75 5.18
C ILE A 473 -8.64 8.16 3.77
N HIS A 474 -9.73 8.14 3.00
CA HIS A 474 -9.74 7.67 1.61
C HIS A 474 -10.68 8.52 0.74
N PRO A 475 -10.23 9.04 -0.40
CA PRO A 475 -11.00 9.98 -1.21
C PRO A 475 -12.24 9.36 -1.89
N HIS A 476 -12.25 8.05 -2.13
CA HIS A 476 -13.35 7.39 -2.82
C HIS A 476 -14.45 6.90 -1.87
N MET A 477 -15.66 6.76 -2.41
CA MET A 477 -16.78 6.10 -1.74
C MET A 477 -16.42 4.64 -1.45
N LEU A 478 -16.70 4.20 -0.22
CA LEU A 478 -16.51 2.83 0.22
C LEU A 478 -17.86 2.10 0.25
N THR A 479 -17.86 0.84 -0.16
CA THR A 479 -19.04 -0.03 -0.15
C THR A 479 -18.92 -1.07 0.96
N LEU A 480 -20.00 -1.29 1.71
CA LEU A 480 -20.07 -2.32 2.73
C LEU A 480 -20.18 -3.71 2.10
N LYS A 481 -19.16 -4.54 2.32
CA LYS A 481 -19.13 -5.95 1.90
C LYS A 481 -19.43 -6.83 3.11
N GLY A 482 -20.38 -7.76 2.93
CA GLY A 482 -20.63 -8.82 3.90
C GLY A 482 -19.69 -9.98 3.62
N GLY A 483 -18.86 -10.38 4.58
CA GLY A 483 -17.97 -11.53 4.42
C GLY A 483 -18.75 -12.76 3.95
N SER A 484 -18.40 -13.28 2.76
CA SER A 484 -18.91 -14.52 2.21
C SER A 484 -18.68 -15.66 3.21
N GLN A 485 -19.58 -16.64 3.19
CA GLN A 485 -19.49 -17.83 4.05
C GLN A 485 -18.16 -18.57 3.79
N GLY A 486 -17.17 -18.37 4.67
CA GLY A 486 -16.12 -19.33 4.98
C GLY A 486 -14.90 -19.41 4.04
N LEU A 487 -14.95 -18.84 2.83
CA LEU A 487 -13.81 -18.79 1.90
C LEU A 487 -13.70 -17.40 1.27
N VAL A 488 -12.64 -16.68 1.62
CA VAL A 488 -12.21 -15.46 0.92
C VAL A 488 -11.14 -15.91 -0.08
N GLU A 489 -11.55 -16.14 -1.33
CA GLU A 489 -10.67 -16.64 -2.41
C GLU A 489 -9.75 -15.57 -2.99
N HIS A 490 -10.01 -14.28 -2.73
CA HIS A 490 -9.21 -13.20 -3.29
C HIS A 490 -8.84 -12.17 -2.21
N SER A 491 -7.53 -11.92 -2.09
CA SER A 491 -6.84 -10.82 -1.36
C SER A 491 -6.81 -10.87 0.18
N VAL A 492 -5.62 -11.14 0.72
CA VAL A 492 -5.25 -11.23 2.15
C VAL A 492 -4.91 -9.83 2.71
N ASP A 493 -5.58 -8.80 2.22
CA ASP A 493 -5.13 -7.43 2.46
C ASP A 493 -5.45 -6.97 3.89
N PRO A 494 -4.51 -6.31 4.57
CA PRO A 494 -4.71 -5.77 5.91
C PRO A 494 -5.77 -4.67 5.87
N CYS A 495 -6.38 -4.39 7.02
CA CYS A 495 -7.09 -3.13 7.19
C CYS A 495 -6.13 -1.97 6.92
N SER A 496 -6.52 -1.03 6.08
CA SER A 496 -5.67 0.09 5.68
C SER A 496 -5.36 1.03 6.86
N ALA A 497 -6.14 0.98 7.94
CA ALA A 497 -5.98 1.83 9.12
C ALA A 497 -5.39 1.14 10.36
N CYS A 498 -5.50 -0.20 10.50
CA CYS A 498 -5.17 -0.86 11.76
C CYS A 498 -4.37 -2.17 11.55
N PRO A 499 -3.74 -2.74 12.60
CA PRO A 499 -2.89 -3.93 12.45
C PRO A 499 -3.60 -5.20 12.02
N TRP A 500 -4.90 -5.26 12.21
CA TRP A 500 -5.66 -6.49 12.05
C TRP A 500 -6.09 -6.67 10.60
N LYS A 501 -6.33 -7.92 10.20
CA LYS A 501 -6.69 -8.26 8.82
C LYS A 501 -8.22 -8.25 8.64
N CYS A 502 -8.70 -7.79 7.49
CA CYS A 502 -10.13 -7.81 7.14
C CYS A 502 -10.55 -9.18 6.58
N LYS A 503 -10.52 -10.24 7.40
CA LYS A 503 -10.79 -11.62 6.94
C LYS A 503 -12.17 -12.17 7.27
N ALA A 504 -12.79 -11.63 8.31
CA ALA A 504 -14.06 -12.11 8.80
C ALA A 504 -14.96 -10.91 9.11
N GLY A 505 -16.26 -11.17 9.09
CA GLY A 505 -17.27 -10.14 9.31
C GLY A 505 -17.47 -9.24 8.10
N PHE A 506 -17.95 -8.03 8.37
CA PHE A 506 -18.16 -7.01 7.37
C PHE A 506 -16.96 -6.06 7.33
N PHE A 507 -16.73 -5.48 6.17
CA PHE A 507 -15.72 -4.45 5.97
C PHE A 507 -16.17 -3.51 4.86
N TYR A 508 -15.64 -2.29 4.90
CA TYR A 508 -15.80 -1.32 3.84
C TYR A 508 -14.65 -1.45 2.86
N GLU A 509 -14.96 -1.42 1.57
CA GLU A 509 -14.00 -1.62 0.49
C GLU A 509 -14.19 -0.56 -0.61
N CYS A 510 -13.08 -0.06 -1.15
CA CYS A 510 -13.10 0.74 -2.37
C CYS A 510 -13.11 -0.18 -3.59
N GLU A 511 -14.07 -0.01 -4.49
CA GLU A 511 -14.16 -0.80 -5.73
C GLU A 511 -13.30 -0.23 -6.88
N LYS A 512 -12.83 1.03 -6.74
CA LYS A 512 -11.92 1.62 -7.72
C LYS A 512 -10.50 1.11 -7.48
N PRO A 513 -9.75 0.71 -8.53
CA PRO A 513 -8.34 0.41 -8.40
C PRO A 513 -7.59 1.67 -7.96
N ASP A 514 -6.83 1.59 -6.87
CA ASP A 514 -5.94 2.66 -6.46
C ASP A 514 -4.71 2.70 -7.39
N LYS A 515 -4.10 3.87 -7.58
CA LYS A 515 -2.89 4.02 -8.40
C LYS A 515 -1.70 3.21 -7.87
N ASP A 516 -1.74 2.83 -6.59
CA ASP A 516 -0.71 2.07 -5.90
C ASP A 516 -1.01 0.54 -5.86
N ASP A 517 -1.96 0.01 -6.64
CA ASP A 517 -2.33 -1.42 -6.76
C ASP A 517 -2.76 -2.13 -5.46
N TYR A 518 -2.94 -1.40 -4.34
CA TYR A 518 -3.45 -1.95 -3.08
C TYR A 518 -4.96 -1.71 -2.92
N LEU A 519 -5.70 -2.75 -2.59
CA LEU A 519 -7.13 -2.65 -2.32
C LEU A 519 -7.38 -1.97 -0.96
N PHE A 520 -8.04 -0.81 -0.98
CA PHE A 520 -8.34 -0.06 0.23
C PHE A 520 -9.51 -0.70 0.99
N ARG A 521 -9.28 -1.08 2.26
CA ARG A 521 -10.27 -1.75 3.10
C ARG A 521 -10.23 -1.29 4.54
N LEU A 522 -11.39 -1.21 5.18
CA LEU A 522 -11.52 -0.89 6.61
C LEU A 522 -12.45 -1.86 7.31
N HIS A 523 -12.07 -2.31 8.51
CA HIS A 523 -13.02 -2.91 9.43
C HIS A 523 -14.15 -1.92 9.73
N VAL A 524 -15.34 -2.42 10.04
CA VAL A 524 -16.48 -1.57 10.40
C VAL A 524 -16.16 -0.66 11.58
N GLN A 525 -15.35 -1.10 12.55
CA GLN A 525 -14.90 -0.28 13.67
C GLN A 525 -13.98 0.88 13.23
N CYS A 526 -13.07 0.60 12.28
CA CYS A 526 -12.19 1.63 11.73
C CYS A 526 -12.93 2.61 10.81
N ALA A 527 -14.00 2.16 10.15
CA ALA A 527 -14.82 3.01 9.29
C ALA A 527 -15.83 3.88 10.06
N THR A 528 -16.28 3.43 11.23
CA THR A 528 -17.29 4.13 12.04
C THR A 528 -16.71 5.08 13.08
N VAL A 529 -15.41 5.01 13.36
CA VAL A 529 -14.74 6.03 14.16
C VAL A 529 -14.67 7.33 13.37
N SER A 530 -15.16 8.43 13.97
CA SER A 530 -15.30 9.72 13.32
C SER A 530 -14.65 10.83 14.15
N GLU A 531 -14.34 11.95 13.50
CA GLU A 531 -13.89 13.18 14.14
C GLU A 531 -15.07 14.13 14.42
N PRO A 532 -15.09 14.87 15.55
CA PRO A 532 -14.12 14.85 16.65
C PRO A 532 -14.19 13.56 17.48
N LEU A 533 -13.04 12.94 17.69
CA LEU A 533 -12.94 11.76 18.56
C LEU A 533 -12.68 12.20 20.00
N VAL A 534 -13.67 12.01 20.87
CA VAL A 534 -13.52 12.13 22.32
C VAL A 534 -13.11 10.77 22.86
N HIS A 535 -11.89 10.66 23.39
CA HIS A 535 -11.31 9.36 23.77
C HIS A 535 -10.71 9.43 25.18
N LYS A 536 -10.99 8.44 26.04
CA LYS A 536 -10.62 8.46 27.48
C LYS A 536 -9.11 8.60 27.74
N SER A 537 -8.26 8.29 26.77
CA SER A 537 -6.80 8.47 26.89
C SER A 537 -6.33 9.93 26.84
N HIS A 538 -7.19 10.88 26.44
CA HIS A 538 -6.81 12.28 26.28
C HIS A 538 -8.00 13.22 26.54
N LYS A 539 -7.72 14.40 27.11
CA LYS A 539 -8.77 15.34 27.53
C LYS A 539 -9.40 16.10 26.37
N HIS A 540 -8.60 16.49 25.37
CA HIS A 540 -9.06 17.25 24.21
C HIS A 540 -9.59 16.32 23.11
N SER A 541 -10.50 16.85 22.28
CA SER A 541 -10.97 16.16 21.07
C SER A 541 -9.84 15.95 20.07
N LEU A 542 -9.85 14.79 19.42
CA LEU A 542 -8.86 14.42 18.43
C LEU A 542 -9.44 14.47 17.00
N PHE A 543 -8.60 14.85 16.04
CA PHE A 543 -8.96 15.06 14.65
C PHE A 543 -7.94 14.42 13.73
N LEU A 544 -8.37 13.94 12.56
CA LEU A 544 -7.49 13.36 11.56
C LEU A 544 -6.78 14.49 10.79
N THR A 545 -5.67 15.02 11.31
CA THR A 545 -4.99 16.19 10.69
C THR A 545 -3.66 15.85 10.03
N SER A 546 -3.35 14.56 9.88
CA SER A 546 -2.07 14.11 9.33
C SER A 546 -1.93 14.52 7.86
N LYS A 547 -0.74 14.97 7.50
CA LYS A 547 -0.40 15.27 6.10
C LYS A 547 0.01 13.99 5.37
N PRO A 548 -0.20 13.90 4.04
CA PRO A 548 0.30 12.78 3.26
C PRO A 548 1.79 12.51 3.51
N GLY A 549 2.12 11.29 3.93
CA GLY A 549 3.49 10.87 4.21
C GLY A 549 4.00 11.20 5.62
N GLU A 550 3.32 12.06 6.38
CA GLU A 550 3.64 12.33 7.78
C GLU A 550 3.45 11.05 8.60
N GLN A 551 4.38 10.78 9.52
CA GLN A 551 4.30 9.65 10.42
C GLN A 551 4.38 10.13 11.85
N ARG A 552 3.39 9.77 12.65
CA ARG A 552 3.34 10.09 14.08
C ARG A 552 3.37 8.80 14.90
N ARG A 553 4.09 8.84 16.00
CA ARG A 553 4.10 7.74 16.97
C ARG A 553 2.86 7.83 17.83
N CYS A 554 2.17 6.72 18.03
CA CYS A 554 1.03 6.67 18.94
C CYS A 554 1.46 7.01 20.37
N SER A 555 0.82 7.99 21.01
CA SER A 555 1.09 8.36 22.40
C SER A 555 0.67 7.27 23.38
N VAL A 556 -0.25 6.39 23.00
CA VAL A 556 -0.75 5.28 23.85
C VAL A 556 0.08 4.01 23.68
N CYS A 557 0.16 3.44 22.46
CA CYS A 557 0.88 2.17 22.26
C CYS A 557 2.37 2.33 21.94
N LYS A 558 2.87 3.56 21.81
CA LYS A 558 4.25 3.92 21.47
C LYS A 558 4.77 3.34 20.13
N LYS A 559 3.91 2.68 19.36
CA LYS A 559 4.25 2.14 18.04
C LYS A 559 4.18 3.23 16.97
N LEU A 560 5.12 3.15 16.03
CA LEU A 560 5.02 3.81 14.74
C LEU A 560 4.18 2.89 13.84
N GLU A 561 2.98 3.34 13.45
CA GLU A 561 2.13 2.54 12.57
C GLU A 561 2.81 2.38 11.20
N LYS A 562 2.80 1.13 10.69
CA LYS A 562 3.32 0.73 9.38
C LYS A 562 2.19 0.05 8.58
N TYR A 563 1.03 0.69 8.47
CA TYR A 563 -0.10 0.22 7.66
C TYR A 563 -0.17 1.01 6.35
N SER A 564 -1.11 0.66 5.46
CA SER A 564 -1.28 1.33 4.17
C SER A 564 -1.54 2.84 4.36
N THR A 565 -2.28 3.22 5.40
CA THR A 565 -2.43 4.62 5.81
C THR A 565 -1.53 4.94 7.01
N LYS A 566 -1.01 6.18 7.04
CA LYS A 566 -0.24 6.75 8.15
C LYS A 566 -1.07 7.75 8.98
N GLU A 567 -2.40 7.69 8.83
CA GLU A 567 -3.33 8.63 9.45
C GLU A 567 -3.48 8.36 10.94
N THR A 568 -3.49 9.43 11.74
CA THR A 568 -3.65 9.35 13.20
C THR A 568 -4.62 10.42 13.69
N PHE A 569 -5.33 10.13 14.78
CA PHE A 569 -6.14 11.09 15.50
C PHE A 569 -5.24 12.00 16.36
N ASN A 570 -5.15 13.26 15.98
CA ASN A 570 -4.22 14.23 16.54
C ASN A 570 -4.96 15.26 17.41
N CYS A 571 -4.31 15.69 18.48
CA CYS A 571 -4.76 16.85 19.24
C CYS A 571 -4.28 18.15 18.56
N ILE A 572 -5.13 19.16 18.50
CA ILE A 572 -4.77 20.49 17.96
C ILE A 572 -4.17 21.41 19.03
N GLU A 573 -4.40 21.09 20.31
CA GLU A 573 -3.91 21.87 21.45
C GLU A 573 -2.60 21.30 22.01
N CYS A 574 -2.41 19.99 21.89
CA CYS A 574 -1.22 19.26 22.38
C CYS A 574 -0.42 18.72 21.20
N ASP A 575 0.64 19.41 20.80
CA ASP A 575 1.43 19.12 19.59
C ASP A 575 1.93 17.68 19.46
N TYR A 576 2.19 17.00 20.59
CA TYR A 576 2.78 15.66 20.61
C TYR A 576 1.77 14.51 20.78
N PHE A 577 0.48 14.82 20.94
CA PHE A 577 -0.51 13.77 21.14
C PHE A 577 -1.07 13.26 19.81
N ALA A 578 -0.83 11.98 19.54
CA ALA A 578 -1.38 11.26 18.39
C ALA A 578 -1.90 9.89 18.83
N LEU A 579 -3.10 9.54 18.40
CA LEU A 579 -3.74 8.26 18.67
C LEU A 579 -3.92 7.49 17.37
N CYS A 580 -3.46 6.26 17.41
CA CYS A 580 -3.45 5.34 16.29
C CYS A 580 -4.81 4.65 16.16
N PHE A 581 -5.24 4.27 14.96
CA PHE A 581 -6.58 3.65 14.76
C PHE A 581 -6.72 2.36 15.58
N GLY A 582 -5.65 1.57 15.67
CA GLY A 582 -5.66 0.35 16.48
C GLY A 582 -5.90 0.60 17.98
N CYS A 583 -5.54 1.77 18.51
CA CYS A 583 -5.88 2.16 19.89
C CYS A 583 -7.25 2.82 19.99
N ALA A 584 -7.63 3.60 18.98
CA ALA A 584 -8.91 4.30 18.94
C ALA A 584 -10.11 3.35 18.87
N THR A 585 -9.96 2.17 18.24
CA THR A 585 -11.04 1.18 18.05
C THR A 585 -11.09 0.12 19.15
N LEU A 586 -10.20 0.17 20.15
CA LEU A 586 -10.29 -0.74 21.29
C LEU A 586 -11.55 -0.44 22.12
N PRO A 587 -12.32 -1.48 22.51
CA PRO A 587 -13.46 -1.30 23.39
C PRO A 587 -13.05 -0.64 24.70
N GLN A 588 -13.77 0.39 25.12
CA GLN A 588 -13.49 1.07 26.39
C GLN A 588 -13.92 0.24 27.60
N GLU A 589 -14.94 -0.60 27.41
CA GLU A 589 -15.57 -1.44 28.42
C GLU A 589 -15.85 -2.82 27.83
N VAL A 590 -15.54 -3.86 28.59
CA VAL A 590 -15.60 -5.27 28.16
C VAL A 590 -16.07 -6.17 29.30
N ARG A 591 -16.73 -7.29 28.97
CA ARG A 591 -17.03 -8.35 29.95
C ARG A 591 -15.98 -9.45 29.92
N TYR A 592 -15.68 -9.95 31.12
CA TYR A 592 -14.87 -11.14 31.34
C TYR A 592 -15.76 -12.25 31.92
N GLU A 593 -15.59 -13.49 31.47
CA GLU A 593 -16.51 -14.59 31.86
C GLU A 593 -16.40 -14.97 33.35
N HIS A 594 -15.29 -14.64 34.00
CA HIS A 594 -15.02 -14.94 35.41
C HIS A 594 -15.22 -13.74 36.34
N ASP A 595 -15.66 -12.59 35.82
CA ASP A 595 -16.03 -11.41 36.61
C ASP A 595 -17.42 -10.90 36.20
N LYS A 596 -18.25 -10.57 37.18
CA LYS A 596 -19.60 -10.04 36.92
C LYS A 596 -19.57 -8.57 36.52
N HIS A 597 -18.50 -7.84 36.86
CA HIS A 597 -18.36 -6.43 36.57
C HIS A 597 -17.72 -6.19 35.20
N MET A 598 -18.00 -5.02 34.63
CA MET A 598 -17.32 -4.59 33.40
C MET A 598 -15.89 -4.19 33.72
N LEU A 599 -14.95 -4.67 32.91
CA LEU A 599 -13.58 -4.19 32.94
C LEU A 599 -13.48 -2.94 32.07
N THR A 600 -12.72 -1.96 32.54
CA THR A 600 -12.45 -0.70 31.85
C THR A 600 -11.02 -0.68 31.33
N LEU A 601 -10.81 -0.06 30.16
CA LEU A 601 -9.49 0.11 29.59
C LEU A 601 -8.73 1.22 30.34
N SER A 602 -7.65 0.84 31.01
CA SER A 602 -6.67 1.75 31.58
C SER A 602 -5.61 2.09 30.53
N TYR A 603 -5.13 3.34 30.55
CA TYR A 603 -4.05 3.83 29.67
C TYR A 603 -2.70 3.95 30.37
N GLY A 604 -2.63 3.44 31.61
CA GLY A 604 -1.46 3.50 32.45
C GLY A 604 -1.23 4.88 33.08
N GLU A 605 -0.46 4.90 34.17
CA GLU A 605 -0.08 6.12 34.88
C GLU A 605 1.43 6.11 35.12
N GLU A 606 2.15 7.11 34.60
CA GLU A 606 3.63 7.14 34.63
C GLU A 606 4.20 7.14 36.05
N THR A 607 3.41 7.60 37.03
CA THR A 607 3.78 7.73 38.44
C THR A 607 3.39 6.51 39.29
N SER A 608 2.70 5.51 38.73
CA SER A 608 2.26 4.35 39.51
C SER A 608 3.43 3.41 39.83
N THR A 609 3.62 3.12 41.11
CA THR A 609 4.57 2.11 41.61
C THR A 609 3.90 0.75 41.85
N MET A 610 2.60 0.64 41.57
CA MET A 610 1.83 -0.56 41.87
C MET A 610 2.13 -1.66 40.87
N THR A 611 2.30 -2.91 41.34
CA THR A 611 2.53 -4.05 40.44
C THR A 611 1.22 -4.79 40.21
N TYR A 612 0.82 -4.93 38.95
CA TYR A 612 -0.38 -5.67 38.55
C TYR A 612 -0.01 -7.01 37.90
N TRP A 613 -0.92 -7.98 37.96
CA TRP A 613 -0.74 -9.32 37.40
C TRP A 613 -1.94 -9.70 36.53
N CYS A 614 -1.67 -10.22 35.34
CA CYS A 614 -2.73 -10.69 34.46
C CYS A 614 -3.29 -12.03 34.96
N GLU A 615 -4.60 -12.09 35.21
CA GLU A 615 -5.26 -13.31 35.71
C GLU A 615 -5.25 -14.48 34.70
N ILE A 616 -5.18 -14.21 33.40
CA ILE A 616 -5.24 -15.25 32.34
C ILE A 616 -3.88 -15.94 32.11
N CYS A 617 -2.78 -15.18 32.19
CA CYS A 617 -1.45 -15.67 31.87
C CYS A 617 -0.46 -15.62 33.04
N GLU A 618 -0.90 -15.10 34.19
CA GLU A 618 -0.13 -15.01 35.43
C GLU A 618 1.20 -14.26 35.26
N GLN A 619 1.27 -13.31 34.32
CA GLN A 619 2.44 -12.49 34.07
C GLN A 619 2.21 -11.06 34.55
N LYS A 620 3.29 -10.38 34.91
CA LYS A 620 3.26 -8.98 35.31
C LYS A 620 2.71 -8.10 34.18
N LEU A 621 1.91 -7.13 34.58
CA LEU A 621 1.45 -6.04 33.75
C LEU A 621 2.37 -4.84 33.97
N ASP A 622 2.70 -4.11 32.91
CA ASP A 622 3.36 -2.82 33.03
C ASP A 622 2.31 -1.74 33.33
N PRO A 623 2.36 -1.07 34.51
CA PRO A 623 1.41 -0.02 34.87
C PRO A 623 1.45 1.20 33.95
N LYS A 624 2.50 1.35 33.13
CA LYS A 624 2.65 2.43 32.15
C LYS A 624 2.00 2.11 30.81
N GLU A 625 1.70 0.84 30.57
CA GLU A 625 1.02 0.37 29.37
C GLU A 625 -0.49 0.27 29.59
N ARG A 626 -1.20 0.04 28.50
CA ARG A 626 -2.66 -0.16 28.51
C ARG A 626 -3.03 -1.58 28.90
N PHE A 627 -4.04 -1.72 29.76
CA PHE A 627 -4.59 -3.00 30.22
C PHE A 627 -6.04 -2.84 30.67
N TYR A 628 -6.78 -3.95 30.77
CA TYR A 628 -8.13 -3.94 31.32
C TYR A 628 -8.09 -4.15 32.82
N THR A 629 -8.89 -3.37 33.55
CA THR A 629 -9.01 -3.47 35.00
C THR A 629 -10.45 -3.27 35.45
N CYS A 630 -10.84 -4.01 36.50
CA CYS A 630 -12.07 -3.74 37.21
C CYS A 630 -11.83 -2.57 38.17
N GLY A 631 -12.56 -1.46 37.98
CA GLY A 631 -12.48 -0.28 38.88
C GLY A 631 -13.19 -0.48 40.22
N GLU A 632 -13.83 -1.63 40.43
CA GLU A 632 -14.50 -1.99 41.67
C GLU A 632 -13.60 -2.87 42.56
N TYR A 633 -14.18 -3.66 43.46
CA TYR A 633 -13.47 -4.43 44.49
C TYR A 633 -12.88 -5.77 44.02
N CYS A 634 -12.90 -6.05 42.71
CA CYS A 634 -12.54 -7.38 42.19
C CYS A 634 -11.05 -7.57 41.96
N CYS A 635 -10.27 -6.49 41.88
CA CYS A 635 -8.83 -6.51 41.62
C CYS A 635 -8.42 -7.27 40.33
N VAL A 636 -9.38 -7.55 39.43
CA VAL A 636 -9.14 -8.23 38.15
C VAL A 636 -8.37 -7.28 37.23
N THR A 637 -7.24 -7.75 36.74
CA THR A 637 -6.45 -7.07 35.71
C THR A 637 -6.04 -8.04 34.61
N LEU A 638 -6.12 -7.63 33.35
CA LEU A 638 -5.88 -8.48 32.18
C LEU A 638 -5.09 -7.73 31.10
N HIS A 639 -4.12 -8.39 30.46
CA HIS A 639 -3.55 -7.90 29.21
C HIS A 639 -4.65 -7.83 28.14
N ILE A 640 -4.58 -6.83 27.26
CA ILE A 640 -5.53 -6.65 26.16
C ILE A 640 -5.54 -7.89 25.26
N GLU A 641 -4.35 -8.38 24.91
CA GLU A 641 -4.16 -9.54 24.03
C GLU A 641 -4.64 -10.84 24.70
N CYS A 642 -4.56 -10.95 26.03
CA CYS A 642 -5.09 -12.10 26.75
C CYS A 642 -6.63 -12.15 26.71
N LEU A 643 -7.29 -11.00 26.87
CA LEU A 643 -8.74 -10.94 26.91
C LEU A 643 -9.39 -10.97 25.52
N LEU A 644 -8.84 -10.19 24.59
CA LEU A 644 -9.40 -9.98 23.26
C LEU A 644 -8.70 -10.78 22.15
N GLY A 645 -7.50 -11.30 22.41
CA GLY A 645 -6.67 -11.97 21.42
C GLY A 645 -5.71 -11.03 20.72
N GLN A 646 -4.58 -11.57 20.25
CA GLN A 646 -3.60 -10.82 19.46
C GLN A 646 -4.14 -10.48 18.06
N ASP A 647 -4.93 -11.38 17.47
CA ASP A 647 -5.60 -11.22 16.18
C ASP A 647 -7.10 -10.94 16.40
N LEU A 648 -7.44 -9.70 16.78
CA LEU A 648 -8.73 -9.29 17.36
C LEU A 648 -9.99 -9.67 16.56
N TYR A 649 -9.92 -9.56 15.23
CA TYR A 649 -11.08 -9.76 14.34
C TYR A 649 -11.06 -11.12 13.62
N GLU A 650 -10.30 -12.09 14.13
CA GLU A 650 -10.32 -13.46 13.62
C GLU A 650 -11.47 -14.25 14.24
N LYS A 651 -12.26 -14.92 13.39
CA LYS A 651 -13.45 -15.67 13.82
C LYS A 651 -13.14 -17.17 13.90
N PRO A 652 -13.42 -17.86 15.02
CA PRO A 652 -13.35 -19.33 15.08
C PRO A 652 -14.22 -19.99 14.01
N GLY A 653 -13.70 -21.05 13.38
CA GLY A 653 -14.34 -21.76 12.28
C GLY A 653 -14.12 -21.12 10.90
N SER A 654 -13.48 -19.95 10.82
CA SER A 654 -13.04 -19.38 9.54
C SER A 654 -11.75 -20.04 9.06
N SER A 655 -11.47 -19.90 7.76
CA SER A 655 -10.19 -20.29 7.17
C SER A 655 -9.79 -19.32 6.08
N TRP A 656 -8.50 -19.18 5.85
CA TRP A 656 -7.95 -18.33 4.80
C TRP A 656 -6.71 -18.98 4.19
N ILE A 657 -6.40 -18.55 2.97
CA ILE A 657 -5.26 -19.03 2.20
C ILE A 657 -4.17 -17.97 2.25
N SER A 658 -2.94 -18.36 2.57
CA SER A 658 -1.82 -17.42 2.58
C SER A 658 -1.04 -17.45 1.26
N PHE A 659 -1.23 -16.43 0.42
CA PHE A 659 -0.40 -16.20 -0.77
C PHE A 659 1.06 -15.83 -0.43
N SER A 660 1.34 -15.27 0.75
CA SER A 660 2.74 -15.08 1.14
C SER A 660 3.48 -16.42 1.39
N PHE A 661 2.76 -17.55 1.47
CA PHE A 661 3.28 -18.83 1.96
C PHE A 661 2.68 -20.06 1.22
N ASN A 662 2.82 -20.12 -0.11
CA ASN A 662 2.50 -21.29 -0.96
C ASN A 662 1.02 -21.73 -0.90
N GLY A 663 0.09 -20.79 -0.78
CA GLY A 663 -1.34 -21.12 -0.70
C GLY A 663 -1.71 -21.94 0.55
N ALA A 664 -0.91 -21.91 1.62
CA ALA A 664 -1.20 -22.67 2.82
C ALA A 664 -2.55 -22.25 3.42
N LYS A 665 -3.47 -23.21 3.54
CA LYS A 665 -4.73 -23.02 4.27
C LYS A 665 -4.44 -22.93 5.76
N ILE A 666 -4.92 -21.85 6.37
CA ILE A 666 -4.84 -21.60 7.81
C ILE A 666 -6.25 -21.57 8.34
N CYS A 667 -6.53 -22.47 9.27
CA CYS A 667 -7.82 -22.60 9.92
C CYS A 667 -7.77 -21.92 11.30
N VAL A 668 -8.80 -21.17 11.62
CA VAL A 668 -8.94 -20.53 12.93
C VAL A 668 -9.79 -21.45 13.81
N GLN A 669 -9.22 -21.97 14.89
CA GLN A 669 -9.90 -22.84 15.84
C GLN A 669 -10.10 -22.14 17.18
N SER A 670 -11.15 -22.54 17.89
CA SER A 670 -11.36 -22.11 19.27
C SER A 670 -10.39 -22.84 20.20
N ASN A 671 -9.84 -22.12 21.19
CA ASN A 671 -8.88 -22.65 22.16
C ASN A 671 -9.50 -23.00 23.53
N ASN A 672 -10.84 -23.00 23.63
CA ASN A 672 -11.59 -23.19 24.87
C ASN A 672 -12.06 -24.64 25.14
N HIS A 673 -11.70 -25.61 24.30
CA HIS A 673 -12.23 -26.98 24.36
C HIS A 673 -11.27 -28.05 24.91
N HIS A 674 -10.10 -27.68 25.43
CA HIS A 674 -9.10 -28.64 25.89
C HIS A 674 -8.66 -28.39 27.33
N MET A 675 -8.52 -29.46 28.13
CA MET A 675 -7.98 -29.37 29.50
C MET A 675 -6.55 -28.81 29.56
N THR A 676 -5.83 -28.80 28.44
CA THR A 676 -4.53 -28.12 28.33
C THR A 676 -4.46 -27.29 27.05
N ARG A 677 -3.97 -26.05 27.16
CA ARG A 677 -3.72 -25.17 26.00
C ARG A 677 -2.68 -25.83 25.07
N PRO A 678 -2.84 -25.80 23.74
CA PRO A 678 -1.87 -26.39 22.82
C PRO A 678 -0.55 -25.61 22.83
N SER A 679 0.55 -26.29 22.59
CA SER A 679 1.87 -25.66 22.43
C SER A 679 2.00 -25.08 21.03
N CYS A 680 2.48 -23.84 20.94
CA CYS A 680 2.73 -23.20 19.66
C CYS A 680 3.99 -23.78 19.00
N SER A 681 3.87 -24.19 17.73
CA SER A 681 4.96 -24.74 16.93
C SER A 681 6.13 -23.78 16.74
N TYR A 682 5.88 -22.46 16.77
CA TYR A 682 6.91 -21.43 16.69
C TYR A 682 7.57 -21.08 18.03
N CYS A 683 6.87 -20.32 18.89
CA CYS A 683 7.42 -19.76 20.12
C CYS A 683 7.59 -20.79 21.25
N LYS A 684 7.12 -22.04 21.04
CA LYS A 684 7.16 -23.15 21.99
C LYS A 684 6.40 -22.93 23.30
N LYS A 685 5.78 -21.77 23.51
CA LYS A 685 4.88 -21.47 24.63
C LYS A 685 3.50 -22.09 24.41
N ARG A 686 2.77 -22.32 25.50
CA ARG A 686 1.33 -22.66 25.46
C ARG A 686 0.56 -21.47 24.87
N CYS A 687 -0.36 -21.71 23.93
CA CYS A 687 -1.14 -20.66 23.28
C CYS A 687 -2.11 -20.04 24.30
N PRO A 688 -1.91 -18.77 24.70
CA PRO A 688 -2.69 -18.17 25.79
C PRO A 688 -4.02 -17.57 25.31
N HIS A 689 -4.16 -17.33 24.01
CA HIS A 689 -5.30 -16.63 23.41
C HIS A 689 -6.52 -17.54 23.21
N LYS A 690 -7.70 -16.94 23.03
CA LYS A 690 -8.96 -17.66 22.80
C LYS A 690 -9.03 -18.44 21.48
N ILE A 691 -8.15 -18.12 20.53
CA ILE A 691 -8.06 -18.80 19.24
C ILE A 691 -6.68 -19.41 19.06
N VAL A 692 -6.63 -20.47 18.27
CA VAL A 692 -5.40 -21.12 17.80
C VAL A 692 -5.49 -21.24 16.30
N LEU A 693 -4.41 -20.87 15.62
CA LEU A 693 -4.30 -21.03 14.17
C LEU A 693 -3.70 -22.40 13.89
N GLU A 694 -4.34 -23.17 13.01
CA GLU A 694 -3.85 -24.47 12.58
C GLU A 694 -3.52 -24.46 11.09
N SER A 695 -2.37 -25.02 10.73
CA SER A 695 -1.99 -25.29 9.35
C SER A 695 -1.15 -26.56 9.27
N SER A 696 -1.54 -27.50 8.41
CA SER A 696 -0.86 -28.79 8.20
C SER A 696 -0.52 -29.52 9.52
N GLY A 697 -1.46 -29.55 10.47
CA GLY A 697 -1.30 -30.17 11.80
C GLY A 697 -0.42 -29.40 12.80
N SER A 698 0.16 -28.27 12.41
CA SER A 698 0.90 -27.38 13.31
C SER A 698 -0.02 -26.31 13.90
N LYS A 699 0.15 -26.03 15.20
CA LYS A 699 -0.65 -25.05 15.94
C LYS A 699 0.15 -23.80 16.25
N PHE A 700 -0.48 -22.64 16.14
CA PHE A 700 0.19 -21.34 16.30
C PHE A 700 -0.62 -20.40 17.19
N CYS A 701 0.14 -19.58 17.92
CA CYS A 701 -0.39 -18.63 18.89
C CYS A 701 -1.05 -17.39 18.26
N SER A 702 -0.64 -17.04 17.04
CA SER A 702 -1.03 -15.84 16.31
C SER A 702 -0.54 -15.88 14.86
N THR A 703 -1.03 -14.96 14.03
CA THR A 703 -0.57 -14.81 12.64
C THR A 703 0.93 -14.50 12.55
N SER A 704 1.48 -13.77 13.51
CA SER A 704 2.93 -13.53 13.62
C SER A 704 3.70 -14.82 13.88
N CYS A 705 3.21 -15.67 14.80
CA CYS A 705 3.77 -17.00 15.06
C CYS A 705 3.80 -17.86 13.79
N VAL A 706 2.73 -17.82 12.98
CA VAL A 706 2.66 -18.50 11.68
C VAL A 706 3.72 -17.97 10.72
N GLY A 707 3.75 -16.66 10.48
CA GLY A 707 4.70 -16.02 9.56
C GLY A 707 6.15 -16.31 9.93
N CYS A 708 6.48 -16.26 11.23
CA CYS A 708 7.83 -16.54 11.69
C CYS A 708 8.21 -18.02 11.57
N PHE A 709 7.30 -18.96 11.84
CA PHE A 709 7.56 -20.39 11.67
C PHE A 709 7.79 -20.77 10.21
N LEU A 710 6.95 -20.24 9.33
CA LEU A 710 7.04 -20.50 7.90
C LEU A 710 8.29 -19.84 7.31
N SER A 711 8.67 -18.64 7.78
CA SER A 711 9.97 -18.04 7.43
C SER A 711 11.17 -18.88 7.90
N LYS A 712 11.07 -19.59 9.03
CA LYS A 712 12.13 -20.50 9.51
C LYS A 712 12.25 -21.77 8.66
N LYS A 713 11.16 -22.29 8.10
CA LYS A 713 11.19 -23.42 7.16
C LYS A 713 11.85 -23.06 5.82
N VAL A 714 11.71 -21.81 5.39
CA VAL A 714 12.44 -21.29 4.21
C VAL A 714 13.93 -21.03 4.54
N ASN A 715 14.25 -20.66 5.79
CA ASN A 715 15.59 -20.29 6.25
C ASN A 715 16.55 -21.45 6.60
N THR A 716 16.22 -22.72 6.34
CA THR A 716 17.24 -23.80 6.38
C THR A 716 18.20 -23.76 5.17
N ALA A 717 17.98 -22.84 4.22
CA ALA A 717 18.96 -22.45 3.20
C ALA A 717 19.25 -20.93 3.30
N GLY A 718 20.16 -20.58 4.21
CA GLY A 718 20.96 -19.34 4.28
C GLY A 718 20.35 -17.98 3.91
N HIS A 719 20.03 -17.15 4.91
CA HIS A 719 20.63 -15.81 5.05
C HIS A 719 20.28 -15.12 6.39
N ARG A 720 21.29 -14.70 7.13
CA ARG A 720 21.19 -13.96 8.40
C ARG A 720 21.04 -12.43 8.22
N GLN A 721 20.56 -11.94 7.08
CA GLN A 721 20.49 -10.49 6.79
C GLN A 721 19.13 -9.96 6.31
N TYR A 722 18.08 -10.80 6.20
CA TYR A 722 16.76 -10.34 5.75
C TYR A 722 15.84 -9.88 6.91
N VAL A 723 16.06 -10.39 8.12
CA VAL A 723 15.17 -10.15 9.29
C VAL A 723 15.33 -8.73 9.86
N GLN A 724 16.45 -8.04 9.62
CA GLN A 724 16.62 -6.64 10.06
C GLN A 724 15.84 -5.61 9.22
N ARG A 725 15.33 -5.96 8.02
CA ARG A 725 14.65 -5.00 7.12
C ARG A 725 13.13 -4.93 7.24
N MET A 726 12.48 -5.86 7.94
CA MET A 726 11.04 -5.80 8.20
C MET A 726 10.69 -4.90 9.39
N GLY A 727 11.66 -4.50 10.21
CA GLY A 727 11.44 -3.69 11.41
C GLY A 727 10.28 -4.20 12.27
N TYR A 728 10.14 -5.52 12.38
CA TYR A 728 9.96 -6.12 13.69
C TYR A 728 11.30 -5.90 14.37
N GLU A 729 11.44 -4.78 15.08
CA GLU A 729 12.47 -4.69 16.09
C GLU A 729 12.32 -5.94 16.95
N ASP A 730 13.46 -6.55 17.25
CA ASP A 730 13.57 -7.59 18.25
C ASP A 730 12.66 -7.19 19.42
N TYR A 731 11.58 -7.94 19.64
CA TYR A 731 11.16 -8.13 21.02
C TYR A 731 12.37 -8.81 21.64
N GLU A 732 13.28 -8.01 22.21
CA GLU A 732 14.16 -8.47 23.24
C GLU A 732 13.24 -9.12 24.27
N PHE A 733 13.09 -10.43 24.13
CA PHE A 733 12.98 -11.29 25.27
C PHE A 733 14.19 -10.94 26.12
N SER A 734 13.99 -10.09 27.13
CA SER A 734 14.88 -10.07 28.27
C SER A 734 14.90 -11.50 28.79
N ALA A 735 15.96 -12.22 28.43
CA ALA A 735 16.39 -13.38 29.18
C ALA A 735 16.67 -12.86 30.59
N MET A 736 15.78 -13.16 31.52
CA MET A 736 16.13 -13.18 32.93
C MET A 736 15.81 -14.59 33.41
N THR A 737 16.90 -15.37 33.52
CA THR A 737 17.03 -16.42 34.51
C THR A 737 16.53 -15.98 35.87
#